data_AF-A0A381Z5H7-F1
#
_entry.id   AF-A0A381Z5H7-F1
#
_cell.length_a   1.000
_cell.length_b   1.000
_cell.length_c   1.000
_cell.angle_alpha   90.00
_cell.angle_beta   90.00
_cell.angle_gamma   90.00
#
_symmetry.space_group_name_H-M   'P 1'
#
loop_
_entity.id
_entity.type
_entity.pdbx_description
1 polymer ?
#
loop_
_entity_poly.entity_id
_entity_poly.type
_entity_poly.pdbx_seq_one_letter_code
_entity_poly.pdbx_strand_id
1 'polypeptide(L)'
;MRINEVILHEEKLDVKSVITSSIKKLDKVFKNNKYELRIVGGAVRDLALGKIPKDIDLATDATPDEMIAMLDKASIRHKPTGLEHGTITAILDNEPFEITTLRADKETDGRHAEVEFVRSWEEDAKRRDLTYNAMSMDMEGNVFDYFDGMDDLQDKVSNFVGDADERIKEDYLRILRYFRFQGRLSTPSWNEDTLKAISSNVKGLQQISAERIWQEMSKVLAGKNIANVLTHMTKSGVSKVIGLSTNDLNKVKDKGNPIIALAQMGNTTDIVNRWRLSNNEAVMLDFLVKNKNNSLDQKKVEDMIADGIDKSLISALVTIQGKDLNVDAKVPDFPITGTDLIAKGMNPGPEMGAKLGQLKQQWKQSNFTATKDDLLKENSDLGTQRGRLEYYLKKPVEDGMLVHLSGLGKFHKGNDELADIVPERNGMYALHPDKWESTFYSLTNKDFKKIVHYKPTLIKAPSDMIVADMAIANRFYRTDNPEEQDQLAKEYKDSIGKDVSSMKMPEVIMSASVNEDTDFVTLKKGDKLVKVHKSRVSHFLDRHYKIVEKITKATPMGAVIDDFYNSDAPQFKGKSKAKKRQMAIAAKLSKMDEAVHQFMTGHDVTFGGQKYDEMEIEVTGVDNANRKYNIMILTPKELFGKTVAVSSK
;
A
#
# COMPACT_ATOMS: atom_id res chain seq x y z
N MET A 1 -13.25 -62.95 -45.46
CA MET A 1 -12.18 -62.41 -46.30
C MET A 1 -12.69 -61.12 -46.93
N ARG A 2 -12.41 -59.97 -46.31
CA ARG A 2 -12.48 -58.65 -46.96
C ARG A 2 -11.05 -58.28 -47.36
N ILE A 3 -10.89 -57.48 -48.40
CA ILE A 3 -9.61 -57.23 -49.07
C ILE A 3 -9.38 -55.71 -49.11
N ASN A 4 -8.14 -55.31 -48.84
CA ASN A 4 -7.63 -53.94 -48.92
C ASN A 4 -8.30 -52.89 -48.00
N GLU A 5 -8.01 -52.97 -46.71
CA GLU A 5 -7.53 -51.76 -46.03
C GLU A 5 -6.05 -51.62 -46.38
N VAL A 6 -5.69 -50.61 -47.17
CA VAL A 6 -4.29 -50.25 -47.39
C VAL A 6 -3.88 -49.31 -46.26
N ILE A 7 -3.54 -49.89 -45.11
CA ILE A 7 -2.98 -49.14 -44.00
C ILE A 7 -1.59 -48.67 -44.41
N LEU A 8 -1.48 -47.37 -44.71
CA LEU A 8 -0.20 -46.72 -44.95
C LEU A 8 0.52 -46.58 -43.60
N HIS A 9 1.50 -47.43 -43.36
CA HIS A 9 2.49 -47.25 -42.30
C HIS A 9 3.51 -46.21 -42.75
N GLU A 10 3.11 -44.93 -42.77
CA GLU A 10 3.92 -43.84 -43.31
C GLU A 10 5.15 -43.57 -42.44
N GLU A 11 4.96 -43.52 -41.11
CA GLU A 11 6.04 -43.29 -40.15
C GLU A 11 6.02 -44.26 -38.96
N LYS A 12 7.20 -44.37 -38.33
CA LYS A 12 7.41 -45.13 -37.09
C LYS A 12 8.13 -44.27 -36.05
N LEU A 13 7.47 -43.99 -34.94
CA LEU A 13 7.96 -43.08 -33.89
C LEU A 13 8.84 -43.80 -32.85
N ASP A 14 9.71 -43.06 -32.15
CA ASP A 14 10.46 -43.62 -31.02
C ASP A 14 9.61 -43.67 -29.74
N VAL A 15 9.15 -44.87 -29.43
CA VAL A 15 8.21 -45.13 -28.32
C VAL A 15 8.88 -45.39 -26.96
N LYS A 16 10.23 -45.39 -26.88
CA LYS A 16 10.99 -45.75 -25.66
C LYS A 16 10.63 -44.91 -24.43
N SER A 17 10.26 -43.65 -24.62
CA SER A 17 9.93 -42.68 -23.57
C SER A 17 8.52 -42.85 -22.99
N VAL A 18 7.67 -43.67 -23.61
CA VAL A 18 6.22 -43.74 -23.32
C VAL A 18 5.76 -45.17 -23.00
N ILE A 19 6.25 -46.20 -23.70
CA ILE A 19 5.72 -47.56 -23.59
C ILE A 19 6.33 -48.30 -22.39
N THR A 20 5.75 -48.06 -21.21
CA THR A 20 6.13 -48.68 -19.92
C THR A 20 5.82 -50.18 -19.86
N SER A 21 6.32 -50.86 -18.82
CA SER A 21 5.93 -52.24 -18.49
C SER A 21 4.43 -52.40 -18.29
N SER A 22 3.77 -51.39 -17.70
CA SER A 22 2.33 -51.38 -17.48
C SER A 22 1.54 -51.22 -18.77
N ILE A 23 1.94 -50.34 -19.70
CA ILE A 23 1.30 -50.24 -21.02
C ILE A 23 1.45 -51.55 -21.81
N LYS A 24 2.63 -52.18 -21.81
CA LYS A 24 2.83 -53.50 -22.46
C LYS A 24 1.99 -54.61 -21.83
N LYS A 25 1.71 -54.53 -20.53
CA LYS A 25 0.82 -55.47 -19.83
C LYS A 25 -0.65 -55.23 -20.20
N LEU A 26 -1.09 -53.98 -20.30
CA LEU A 26 -2.43 -53.62 -20.80
C LEU A 26 -2.63 -54.10 -22.24
N ASP A 27 -1.75 -53.71 -23.17
CA ASP A 27 -1.77 -54.11 -24.57
C ASP A 27 -1.90 -55.64 -24.74
N LYS A 28 -1.11 -56.40 -23.98
CA LYS A 28 -1.21 -57.86 -23.97
C LYS A 28 -2.56 -58.38 -23.47
N VAL A 29 -3.23 -57.71 -22.54
CA VAL A 29 -4.60 -58.08 -22.09
C VAL A 29 -5.62 -57.81 -23.19
N PHE A 30 -5.55 -56.67 -23.89
CA PHE A 30 -6.44 -56.36 -25.01
C PHE A 30 -6.22 -57.32 -26.18
N LYS A 31 -4.97 -57.45 -26.67
CA LYS A 31 -4.59 -58.39 -27.75
C LYS A 31 -5.00 -59.84 -27.43
N ASN A 32 -4.86 -60.30 -26.17
CA ASN A 32 -5.30 -61.64 -25.74
C ASN A 32 -6.84 -61.86 -25.80
N ASN A 33 -7.64 -60.80 -25.67
CA ASN A 33 -9.11 -60.88 -25.78
C ASN A 33 -9.61 -60.47 -27.18
N LYS A 34 -8.69 -60.27 -28.14
CA LYS A 34 -8.93 -59.88 -29.55
C LYS A 34 -9.42 -58.45 -29.76
N TYR A 35 -9.01 -57.53 -28.89
CA TYR A 35 -9.23 -56.10 -29.04
C TYR A 35 -7.90 -55.38 -29.28
N GLU A 36 -7.96 -54.26 -29.97
CA GLU A 36 -6.83 -53.35 -30.16
C GLU A 36 -6.75 -52.32 -29.04
N LEU A 37 -5.53 -51.87 -28.75
CA LEU A 37 -5.26 -50.78 -27.84
C LEU A 37 -4.22 -49.88 -28.51
N ARG A 38 -4.54 -48.60 -28.73
CA ARG A 38 -3.63 -47.62 -29.34
C ARG A 38 -3.56 -46.35 -28.50
N ILE A 39 -2.42 -45.68 -28.55
CA ILE A 39 -2.27 -44.31 -28.07
C ILE A 39 -2.91 -43.38 -29.11
N VAL A 40 -3.62 -42.33 -28.68
CA VAL A 40 -4.37 -41.45 -29.59
C VAL A 40 -4.07 -39.96 -29.44
N GLY A 41 -4.18 -39.24 -30.56
CA GLY A 41 -4.24 -37.78 -30.64
C GLY A 41 -3.15 -37.03 -29.90
N GLY A 42 -3.48 -36.55 -28.69
CA GLY A 42 -2.65 -35.62 -27.93
C GLY A 42 -1.22 -36.07 -27.70
N ALA A 43 -1.04 -37.36 -27.41
CA ALA A 43 0.27 -37.97 -27.17
C ALA A 43 1.01 -38.31 -28.47
N VAL A 44 0.31 -38.80 -29.50
CA VAL A 44 0.90 -39.14 -30.82
C VAL A 44 1.49 -37.88 -31.48
N ARG A 45 0.73 -36.78 -31.50
CA ARG A 45 1.18 -35.47 -32.00
C ARG A 45 2.42 -34.97 -31.28
N ASP A 46 2.49 -35.10 -29.95
CA ASP A 46 3.64 -34.59 -29.21
C ASP A 46 4.88 -35.49 -29.38
N LEU A 47 4.71 -36.81 -29.55
CA LEU A 47 5.78 -37.73 -29.96
C LEU A 47 6.32 -37.44 -31.38
N ALA A 48 5.44 -37.25 -32.37
CA ALA A 48 5.83 -36.87 -33.74
C ALA A 48 6.63 -35.56 -33.75
N LEU A 49 6.26 -34.61 -32.89
CA LEU A 49 6.99 -33.35 -32.69
C LEU A 49 8.23 -33.48 -31.77
N GLY A 50 8.73 -34.69 -31.52
CA GLY A 50 9.96 -34.97 -30.77
C GLY A 50 9.90 -34.64 -29.28
N LYS A 51 8.71 -34.65 -28.67
CA LYS A 51 8.51 -34.31 -27.25
C LYS A 51 8.06 -35.52 -26.45
N ILE A 52 8.34 -35.48 -25.15
CA ILE A 52 7.72 -36.38 -24.18
C ILE A 52 6.28 -35.88 -23.94
N PRO A 53 5.24 -36.70 -24.19
CA PRO A 53 3.87 -36.34 -23.82
C PRO A 53 3.72 -36.32 -22.30
N LYS A 54 2.82 -35.48 -21.78
CA LYS A 54 2.54 -35.40 -20.34
C LYS A 54 1.54 -36.44 -19.86
N ASP A 55 0.54 -36.67 -20.70
CA ASP A 55 -0.66 -37.45 -20.45
C ASP A 55 -0.82 -38.40 -21.65
N ILE A 56 -1.22 -39.65 -21.42
CA ILE A 56 -1.29 -40.70 -22.44
C ILE A 56 -2.73 -41.18 -22.57
N ASP A 57 -3.45 -40.61 -23.53
CA ASP A 57 -4.80 -41.05 -23.88
C ASP A 57 -4.73 -42.40 -24.63
N LEU A 58 -5.41 -43.43 -24.13
CA LEU A 58 -5.57 -44.72 -24.80
C LEU A 58 -6.98 -44.86 -25.37
N ALA A 59 -7.09 -45.48 -26.54
CA ALA A 59 -8.36 -45.89 -27.13
C ALA A 59 -8.38 -47.37 -27.52
N THR A 60 -9.57 -47.92 -27.69
CA THR A 60 -9.79 -49.35 -27.98
C THR A 60 -11.13 -49.58 -28.69
N ASP A 61 -11.20 -50.58 -29.55
CA ASP A 61 -12.44 -51.07 -30.16
C ASP A 61 -13.31 -51.90 -29.19
N ALA A 62 -12.85 -52.14 -27.96
CA ALA A 62 -13.63 -52.77 -26.89
C ALA A 62 -14.64 -51.78 -26.27
N THR A 63 -15.86 -52.26 -26.02
CA THR A 63 -16.88 -51.52 -25.26
C THR A 63 -16.55 -51.48 -23.76
N PRO A 64 -17.18 -50.60 -22.96
CA PRO A 64 -16.88 -50.49 -21.54
C PRO A 64 -17.13 -51.78 -20.75
N ASP A 65 -18.17 -52.55 -21.09
CA ASP A 65 -18.45 -53.83 -20.45
C ASP A 65 -17.41 -54.91 -20.81
N GLU A 66 -16.94 -54.93 -22.07
CA GLU A 66 -15.83 -55.78 -22.51
C GLU A 66 -14.51 -55.41 -21.81
N MET A 67 -14.27 -54.11 -21.60
CA MET A 67 -13.14 -53.60 -20.81
C MET A 67 -13.21 -54.04 -19.34
N ILE A 68 -14.35 -53.87 -18.65
CA ILE A 68 -14.53 -54.33 -17.27
C ILE A 68 -14.25 -55.84 -17.19
N ALA A 69 -14.91 -56.63 -18.05
CA ALA A 69 -14.78 -58.08 -18.04
C ALA A 69 -13.34 -58.57 -18.31
N MET A 70 -12.59 -57.91 -19.21
CA MET A 70 -11.20 -58.31 -19.48
C MET A 70 -10.21 -57.84 -18.40
N LEU A 71 -10.45 -56.69 -17.77
CA LEU A 71 -9.60 -56.16 -16.69
C LEU A 71 -9.80 -56.95 -15.39
N ASP A 72 -11.04 -57.29 -15.02
CA ASP A 72 -11.35 -58.16 -13.89
C ASP A 72 -10.73 -59.56 -14.07
N LYS A 73 -10.88 -60.15 -15.26
CA LYS A 73 -10.26 -61.44 -15.65
C LYS A 73 -8.72 -61.39 -15.62
N ALA A 74 -8.12 -60.22 -15.81
CA ALA A 74 -6.68 -60.00 -15.70
C ALA A 74 -6.22 -59.62 -14.27
N SER A 75 -7.14 -59.55 -13.30
CA SER A 75 -6.90 -59.03 -11.95
C SER A 75 -6.29 -57.62 -11.93
N ILE A 76 -6.69 -56.78 -12.89
CA ILE A 76 -6.29 -55.38 -12.99
C ILE A 76 -7.38 -54.52 -12.33
N ARG A 77 -6.99 -53.74 -11.32
CA ARG A 77 -7.88 -52.76 -10.68
C ARG A 77 -8.27 -51.69 -11.70
N HIS A 78 -9.56 -51.39 -11.81
CA HIS A 78 -10.07 -50.32 -12.68
C HIS A 78 -11.05 -49.40 -11.93
N LYS A 79 -11.46 -48.31 -12.59
CA LYS A 79 -12.50 -47.40 -12.14
C LYS A 79 -13.38 -46.95 -13.31
N PRO A 80 -14.72 -46.95 -13.17
CA PRO A 80 -15.63 -46.35 -14.13
C PRO A 80 -15.59 -44.82 -14.00
N THR A 81 -14.63 -44.17 -14.68
CA THR A 81 -14.39 -42.72 -14.59
C THR A 81 -15.21 -41.90 -15.57
N GLY A 82 -15.73 -42.50 -16.65
CA GLY A 82 -16.59 -41.84 -17.62
C GLY A 82 -17.38 -42.81 -18.50
N LEU A 83 -18.11 -43.76 -17.89
CA LEU A 83 -18.85 -44.81 -18.63
C LEU A 83 -19.83 -44.24 -19.67
N GLU A 84 -20.53 -43.15 -19.36
CA GLU A 84 -21.45 -42.45 -20.27
C GLU A 84 -20.75 -41.88 -21.53
N HIS A 85 -19.42 -41.85 -21.55
CA HIS A 85 -18.60 -41.44 -22.69
C HIS A 85 -17.65 -42.55 -23.16
N GLY A 86 -17.75 -43.76 -22.59
CA GLY A 86 -16.92 -44.91 -22.93
C GLY A 86 -15.56 -44.99 -22.25
N THR A 87 -15.29 -44.18 -21.22
CA THR A 87 -13.97 -44.09 -20.57
C THR A 87 -13.89 -44.86 -19.26
N ILE A 88 -12.86 -45.70 -19.12
CA ILE A 88 -12.49 -46.45 -17.92
C ILE A 88 -11.02 -46.19 -17.59
N THR A 89 -10.70 -45.95 -16.32
CA THR A 89 -9.31 -45.83 -15.86
C THR A 89 -8.83 -47.17 -15.30
N ALA A 90 -7.91 -47.84 -16.01
CA ALA A 90 -7.17 -48.98 -15.48
C ALA A 90 -6.04 -48.49 -14.54
N ILE A 91 -5.69 -49.27 -13.52
CA ILE A 91 -4.66 -48.91 -12.53
C ILE A 91 -3.67 -50.06 -12.39
N LEU A 92 -2.45 -49.86 -12.90
CA LEU A 92 -1.34 -50.80 -12.82
C LEU A 92 -0.13 -50.08 -12.21
N ASP A 93 0.67 -50.76 -11.39
CA ASP A 93 1.86 -50.19 -10.72
C ASP A 93 1.62 -48.87 -9.95
N ASN A 94 0.34 -48.61 -9.59
CA ASN A 94 -0.24 -47.36 -9.04
C ASN A 94 -0.32 -46.17 -10.02
N GLU A 95 0.01 -46.37 -11.29
CA GLU A 95 -0.20 -45.44 -12.40
C GLU A 95 -1.63 -45.62 -12.98
N PRO A 96 -2.40 -44.53 -13.19
CA PRO A 96 -3.70 -44.57 -13.85
C PRO A 96 -3.57 -44.43 -15.38
N PHE A 97 -4.28 -45.28 -16.12
CA PHE A 97 -4.34 -45.24 -17.59
C PHE A 97 -5.80 -45.07 -18.02
N GLU A 98 -6.13 -43.96 -18.69
CA GLU A 98 -7.49 -43.73 -19.19
C GLU A 98 -7.65 -44.37 -20.58
N ILE A 99 -8.56 -45.34 -20.66
CA ILE A 99 -8.86 -46.12 -21.86
C ILE A 99 -10.28 -45.80 -22.29
N THR A 100 -10.46 -45.39 -23.54
CA THR A 100 -11.75 -44.93 -24.08
C THR A 100 -12.19 -45.78 -25.28
N THR A 101 -13.41 -46.30 -25.24
CA THR A 101 -14.04 -46.97 -26.39
C THR A 101 -14.13 -46.02 -27.59
N LEU A 102 -13.77 -46.51 -28.78
CA LEU A 102 -13.97 -45.78 -30.05
C LEU A 102 -15.43 -45.40 -30.21
N ARG A 103 -15.70 -44.16 -30.61
CA ARG A 103 -17.06 -43.64 -30.74
C ARG A 103 -17.23 -42.71 -31.93
N ALA A 104 -18.44 -42.63 -32.45
CA ALA A 104 -18.88 -41.62 -33.40
C ALA A 104 -19.86 -40.64 -32.72
N ASP A 105 -19.92 -39.41 -33.21
CA ASP A 105 -20.88 -38.42 -32.75
C ASP A 105 -22.21 -38.61 -33.52
N LYS A 106 -23.32 -38.84 -32.80
CA LYS A 106 -24.68 -38.89 -33.35
C LYS A 106 -25.24 -37.46 -33.43
N GLU A 107 -26.18 -37.18 -34.35
CA GLU A 107 -26.67 -35.81 -34.65
C GLU A 107 -26.88 -34.93 -33.41
N THR A 108 -26.21 -33.77 -33.36
CA THR A 108 -26.03 -32.99 -32.12
C THR A 108 -26.86 -31.70 -32.09
N ASP A 109 -27.24 -31.25 -30.88
CA ASP A 109 -27.87 -29.94 -30.65
C ASP A 109 -26.86 -28.83 -30.29
N GLY A 110 -25.56 -29.10 -30.44
CA GLY A 110 -24.47 -28.20 -30.02
C GLY A 110 -24.22 -28.12 -28.50
N ARG A 111 -24.98 -28.86 -27.67
CA ARG A 111 -24.73 -28.98 -26.22
C ARG A 111 -24.54 -30.41 -25.73
N HIS A 112 -25.24 -31.38 -26.30
CA HIS A 112 -25.05 -32.79 -26.02
C HIS A 112 -24.84 -33.55 -27.33
N ALA A 113 -23.67 -34.16 -27.48
CA ALA A 113 -23.48 -35.23 -28.44
C ALA A 113 -23.86 -36.53 -27.75
N GLU A 114 -24.92 -37.20 -28.22
CA GLU A 114 -25.03 -38.64 -27.98
C GLU A 114 -23.89 -39.32 -28.72
N VAL A 115 -23.15 -40.21 -28.05
CA VAL A 115 -22.03 -40.94 -28.65
C VAL A 115 -22.44 -42.37 -28.90
N GLU A 116 -22.21 -42.85 -30.13
CA GLU A 116 -22.40 -44.26 -30.49
C GLU A 116 -21.04 -44.96 -30.40
N PHE A 117 -20.94 -46.07 -29.67
CA PHE A 117 -19.71 -46.87 -29.62
C PHE A 117 -19.53 -47.64 -30.92
N VAL A 118 -18.42 -47.38 -31.61
CA VAL A 118 -18.06 -48.00 -32.90
C VAL A 118 -16.84 -48.90 -32.72
N ARG A 119 -16.50 -49.67 -33.76
CA ARG A 119 -15.24 -50.44 -33.82
C ARG A 119 -14.35 -50.05 -35.01
N SER A 120 -14.62 -48.90 -35.63
CA SER A 120 -13.79 -48.33 -36.70
C SER A 120 -12.92 -47.21 -36.13
N TRP A 121 -11.61 -47.34 -36.32
CA TRP A 121 -10.63 -46.31 -35.99
C TRP A 121 -10.79 -45.05 -36.86
N GLU A 122 -11.18 -45.22 -38.12
CA GLU A 122 -11.44 -44.12 -39.06
C GLU A 122 -12.63 -43.25 -38.60
N GLU A 123 -13.70 -43.87 -38.08
CA GLU A 123 -14.88 -43.14 -37.58
C GLU A 123 -14.58 -42.36 -36.28
N ASP A 124 -13.80 -42.94 -35.36
CA ASP A 124 -13.33 -42.19 -34.18
C ASP A 124 -12.36 -41.07 -34.54
N ALA A 125 -11.58 -41.24 -35.62
CA ALA A 125 -10.73 -40.21 -36.19
C ALA A 125 -11.55 -39.07 -36.82
N LYS A 126 -12.60 -39.37 -37.60
CA LYS A 126 -13.49 -38.38 -38.25
C LYS A 126 -14.07 -37.36 -37.28
N ARG A 127 -14.61 -37.81 -36.14
CA ARG A 127 -15.22 -36.89 -35.16
C ARG A 127 -14.23 -35.94 -34.45
N ARG A 128 -12.92 -36.19 -34.51
CA ARG A 128 -11.91 -35.35 -33.83
C ARG A 128 -11.73 -34.01 -34.54
N ASP A 129 -11.13 -33.05 -33.85
CA ASP A 129 -11.13 -31.66 -34.31
C ASP A 129 -10.10 -31.37 -35.40
N LEU A 130 -8.83 -31.70 -35.15
CA LEU A 130 -7.73 -31.44 -36.08
C LEU A 130 -7.08 -32.74 -36.55
N THR A 131 -6.61 -32.74 -37.79
CA THR A 131 -5.90 -33.82 -38.50
C THR A 131 -4.92 -34.58 -37.60
N TYR A 132 -3.90 -33.91 -37.08
CA TYR A 132 -2.88 -34.51 -36.21
C TYR A 132 -3.37 -34.90 -34.79
N ASN A 133 -4.56 -34.46 -34.38
CA ASN A 133 -5.22 -34.95 -33.16
C ASN A 133 -6.07 -36.21 -33.43
N ALA A 134 -6.27 -36.56 -34.70
CA ALA A 134 -7.00 -37.74 -35.16
C ALA A 134 -6.12 -38.99 -35.35
N MET A 135 -4.80 -38.80 -35.53
CA MET A 135 -3.82 -39.89 -35.55
C MET A 135 -3.92 -40.83 -34.34
N SER A 136 -3.65 -42.12 -34.57
CA SER A 136 -3.41 -43.13 -33.54
C SER A 136 -2.07 -43.84 -33.74
N MET A 137 -1.55 -44.51 -32.72
CA MET A 137 -0.26 -45.22 -32.76
C MET A 137 -0.31 -46.49 -31.90
N ASP A 138 0.20 -47.61 -32.41
CA ASP A 138 0.33 -48.85 -31.63
C ASP A 138 1.53 -48.84 -30.66
N MET A 139 1.66 -49.90 -29.85
CA MET A 139 2.73 -50.03 -28.86
C MET A 139 4.09 -50.37 -29.49
N GLU A 140 4.06 -50.80 -30.74
CA GLU A 140 5.19 -51.09 -31.60
C GLU A 140 5.73 -49.82 -32.29
N GLY A 141 4.98 -48.70 -32.24
CA GLY A 141 5.35 -47.37 -32.72
C GLY A 141 4.90 -47.02 -34.13
N ASN A 142 4.06 -47.84 -34.76
CA ASN A 142 3.53 -47.59 -36.10
C ASN A 142 2.38 -46.57 -35.99
N VAL A 143 2.44 -45.51 -36.80
CA VAL A 143 1.36 -44.51 -36.88
C VAL A 143 0.25 -45.01 -37.80
N PHE A 144 -0.98 -44.66 -37.45
CA PHE A 144 -2.17 -44.77 -38.29
C PHE A 144 -2.77 -43.37 -38.42
N ASP A 145 -2.56 -42.78 -39.59
CA ASP A 145 -3.19 -41.54 -40.02
C ASP A 145 -4.29 -41.87 -41.04
N TYR A 146 -5.29 -40.99 -41.11
CA TYR A 146 -6.43 -41.08 -42.01
C TYR A 146 -6.75 -39.74 -42.67
N PHE A 147 -6.08 -38.65 -42.25
CA PHE A 147 -6.43 -37.26 -42.58
C PHE A 147 -5.19 -36.35 -42.66
N ASP A 148 -4.09 -36.88 -43.21
CA ASP A 148 -2.86 -36.14 -43.55
C ASP A 148 -2.25 -35.33 -42.38
N GLY A 149 -2.46 -35.80 -41.15
CA GLY A 149 -2.02 -35.17 -39.91
C GLY A 149 -0.50 -35.09 -39.74
N MET A 150 0.24 -36.07 -40.27
CA MET A 150 1.71 -36.01 -40.25
C MET A 150 2.26 -34.89 -41.16
N ASP A 151 1.74 -34.76 -42.38
CA ASP A 151 2.08 -33.68 -43.31
C ASP A 151 1.70 -32.31 -42.74
N ASP A 152 0.51 -32.18 -42.14
CA ASP A 152 0.07 -30.98 -41.42
C ASP A 152 1.06 -30.55 -40.31
N LEU A 153 1.64 -31.50 -39.59
CA LEU A 153 2.66 -31.23 -38.57
C LEU A 153 4.02 -30.82 -39.17
N GLN A 154 4.40 -31.40 -40.30
CA GLN A 154 5.62 -31.07 -41.03
C GLN A 154 5.57 -29.65 -41.60
N ASP A 155 4.46 -29.29 -42.24
CA ASP A 155 4.18 -27.95 -42.77
C ASP A 155 3.80 -26.94 -41.67
N LYS A 156 3.54 -27.41 -40.45
CA LYS A 156 3.23 -26.64 -39.23
C LYS A 156 1.95 -25.81 -39.39
N VAL A 157 0.97 -26.42 -40.03
CA VAL A 157 -0.40 -25.93 -40.17
C VAL A 157 -1.31 -26.73 -39.22
N SER A 158 -2.56 -26.30 -39.09
CA SER A 158 -3.60 -27.04 -38.37
C SER A 158 -4.85 -27.03 -39.24
N ASN A 159 -5.15 -28.13 -39.92
CA ASN A 159 -6.41 -28.26 -40.63
C ASN A 159 -7.44 -29.04 -39.79
N PHE A 160 -8.71 -28.84 -40.08
CA PHE A 160 -9.79 -29.62 -39.47
C PHE A 160 -9.91 -30.98 -40.17
N VAL A 161 -10.39 -32.01 -39.46
CA VAL A 161 -10.73 -33.28 -40.11
C VAL A 161 -12.02 -33.10 -40.90
N GLY A 162 -11.97 -33.19 -42.23
CA GLY A 162 -13.11 -32.90 -43.10
C GLY A 162 -13.30 -31.40 -43.35
N ASP A 163 -14.53 -30.98 -43.71
CA ASP A 163 -14.80 -29.59 -44.06
C ASP A 163 -14.75 -28.64 -42.85
N ALA A 164 -13.95 -27.58 -42.96
CA ALA A 164 -13.70 -26.64 -41.87
C ALA A 164 -14.94 -25.83 -41.43
N ASP A 165 -15.89 -25.55 -42.34
CA ASP A 165 -17.12 -24.81 -42.04
C ASP A 165 -18.14 -25.72 -41.32
N GLU A 166 -18.30 -26.97 -41.76
CA GLU A 166 -19.07 -28.00 -41.05
C GLU A 166 -18.49 -28.27 -39.66
N ARG A 167 -17.17 -28.55 -39.57
CA ARG A 167 -16.52 -28.84 -38.29
C ARG A 167 -16.61 -27.68 -37.30
N ILE A 168 -16.66 -26.43 -37.76
CA ILE A 168 -16.81 -25.27 -36.87
C ILE A 168 -18.27 -25.13 -36.37
N LYS A 169 -19.27 -25.53 -37.16
CA LYS A 169 -20.69 -25.45 -36.77
C LYS A 169 -21.11 -26.48 -35.72
N GLU A 170 -20.47 -27.65 -35.69
CA GLU A 170 -20.65 -28.66 -34.62
C GLU A 170 -20.34 -28.11 -33.22
N ASP A 171 -19.23 -27.36 -33.06
CA ASP A 171 -18.89 -26.66 -31.82
C ASP A 171 -17.98 -25.47 -32.12
N TYR A 172 -18.54 -24.25 -32.09
CA TYR A 172 -17.80 -23.03 -32.40
C TYR A 172 -16.58 -22.80 -31.49
N LEU A 173 -16.46 -23.47 -30.32
CA LEU A 173 -15.23 -23.45 -29.51
C LEU A 173 -14.01 -23.99 -30.29
N ARG A 174 -14.22 -24.83 -31.32
CA ARG A 174 -13.17 -25.33 -32.21
C ARG A 174 -12.39 -24.21 -32.90
N ILE A 175 -12.98 -23.02 -33.11
CA ILE A 175 -12.27 -21.81 -33.55
C ILE A 175 -11.14 -21.44 -32.56
N LEU A 176 -11.43 -21.39 -31.26
CA LEU A 176 -10.42 -21.06 -30.24
C LEU A 176 -9.40 -22.19 -30.07
N ARG A 177 -9.83 -23.44 -30.22
CA ARG A 177 -8.94 -24.62 -30.18
C ARG A 177 -7.94 -24.62 -31.34
N TYR A 178 -8.35 -24.25 -32.55
CA TYR A 178 -7.47 -24.03 -33.70
C TYR A 178 -6.37 -23.01 -33.35
N PHE A 179 -6.73 -21.81 -32.87
CA PHE A 179 -5.74 -20.79 -32.50
C PHE A 179 -4.80 -21.24 -31.38
N ARG A 180 -5.31 -21.96 -30.37
CA ARG A 180 -4.51 -22.57 -29.30
C ARG A 180 -3.50 -23.58 -29.83
N PHE A 181 -3.93 -24.48 -30.71
CA PHE A 181 -3.08 -25.56 -31.22
C PHE A 181 -2.08 -25.05 -32.26
N GLN A 182 -2.50 -24.17 -33.18
CA GLN A 182 -1.61 -23.48 -34.12
C GLN A 182 -0.51 -22.71 -33.36
N GLY A 183 -0.85 -22.08 -32.25
CA GLY A 183 0.12 -21.45 -31.34
C GLY A 183 1.16 -22.40 -30.73
N ARG A 184 0.90 -23.71 -30.60
CA ARG A 184 1.84 -24.70 -30.04
C ARG A 184 2.95 -25.13 -31.01
N LEU A 185 2.76 -24.91 -32.31
CA LEU A 185 3.71 -25.29 -33.37
C LEU A 185 4.96 -24.38 -33.32
N SER A 186 6.07 -24.82 -33.93
CA SER A 186 7.37 -24.15 -33.80
C SER A 186 7.48 -22.87 -34.61
N THR A 187 7.06 -22.92 -35.89
CA THR A 187 6.96 -21.77 -36.80
C THR A 187 5.62 -21.89 -37.55
N PRO A 188 4.50 -21.43 -36.97
CA PRO A 188 3.16 -21.72 -37.48
C PRO A 188 2.85 -21.12 -38.86
N SER A 189 2.43 -21.98 -39.79
CA SER A 189 1.97 -21.69 -41.15
C SER A 189 0.44 -21.57 -41.20
N TRP A 190 -0.11 -20.51 -41.80
CA TRP A 190 -1.54 -20.21 -41.73
C TRP A 190 -2.27 -20.53 -43.03
N ASN A 191 -3.11 -21.57 -43.04
CA ASN A 191 -4.02 -21.87 -44.15
C ASN A 191 -5.07 -20.76 -44.29
N GLU A 192 -5.14 -20.12 -45.46
CA GLU A 192 -6.09 -19.03 -45.71
C GLU A 192 -7.54 -19.50 -45.74
N ASP A 193 -7.83 -20.69 -46.26
CA ASP A 193 -9.20 -21.19 -46.43
C ASP A 193 -9.80 -21.64 -45.09
N THR A 194 -8.98 -22.26 -44.23
CA THR A 194 -9.32 -22.47 -42.81
C THR A 194 -9.59 -21.14 -42.09
N LEU A 195 -8.79 -20.09 -42.37
CA LEU A 195 -9.05 -18.76 -41.82
C LEU A 195 -10.31 -18.10 -42.41
N LYS A 196 -10.69 -18.36 -43.67
CA LYS A 196 -11.94 -17.91 -44.28
C LYS A 196 -13.15 -18.61 -43.64
N ALA A 197 -13.10 -19.93 -43.44
CA ALA A 197 -14.13 -20.70 -42.74
C ALA A 197 -14.33 -20.20 -41.30
N ILE A 198 -13.24 -19.96 -40.57
CA ILE A 198 -13.26 -19.31 -39.25
C ILE A 198 -13.93 -17.94 -39.32
N SER A 199 -13.46 -17.06 -40.23
CA SER A 199 -13.95 -15.67 -40.36
C SER A 199 -15.45 -15.59 -40.66
N SER A 200 -15.97 -16.54 -41.44
CA SER A 200 -17.41 -16.66 -41.74
C SER A 200 -18.24 -17.05 -40.51
N ASN A 201 -17.69 -17.88 -39.63
CA ASN A 201 -18.40 -18.49 -38.50
C ASN A 201 -18.16 -17.83 -37.13
N VAL A 202 -17.28 -16.82 -37.01
CA VAL A 202 -16.91 -16.21 -35.71
C VAL A 202 -18.09 -15.79 -34.83
N LYS A 203 -19.24 -15.43 -35.42
CA LYS A 203 -20.45 -15.06 -34.66
C LYS A 203 -20.99 -16.21 -33.81
N GLY A 204 -20.78 -17.47 -34.20
CA GLY A 204 -21.21 -18.64 -33.44
C GLY A 204 -20.55 -18.76 -32.06
N LEU A 205 -19.40 -18.10 -31.85
CA LEU A 205 -18.77 -17.98 -30.53
C LEU A 205 -19.68 -17.30 -29.48
N GLN A 206 -20.70 -16.54 -29.90
CA GLN A 206 -21.70 -15.96 -29.00
C GLN A 206 -22.65 -17.00 -28.38
N GLN A 207 -22.67 -18.23 -28.90
CA GLN A 207 -23.45 -19.35 -28.37
C GLN A 207 -22.66 -20.16 -27.31
N ILE A 208 -21.34 -19.99 -27.28
CA ILE A 208 -20.41 -20.68 -26.38
C ILE A 208 -20.41 -19.98 -25.02
N SER A 209 -20.37 -20.75 -23.92
CA SER A 209 -20.36 -20.17 -22.58
C SER A 209 -19.07 -19.40 -22.29
N ALA A 210 -19.18 -18.35 -21.47
CA ALA A 210 -18.08 -17.51 -21.03
C ALA A 210 -16.92 -18.33 -20.41
N GLU A 211 -17.27 -19.35 -19.64
CA GLU A 211 -16.34 -20.28 -18.98
C GLU A 211 -15.59 -21.14 -19.99
N ARG A 212 -16.26 -21.68 -21.02
CA ARG A 212 -15.59 -22.42 -22.13
C ARG A 212 -14.66 -21.51 -22.92
N ILE A 213 -15.06 -20.26 -23.18
CA ILE A 213 -14.19 -19.24 -23.81
C ILE A 213 -12.96 -18.98 -22.93
N TRP A 214 -13.11 -18.78 -21.61
CA TRP A 214 -11.96 -18.56 -20.73
C TRP A 214 -11.03 -19.77 -20.62
N GLN A 215 -11.58 -20.99 -20.54
CA GLN A 215 -10.80 -22.22 -20.49
C GLN A 215 -9.93 -22.43 -21.73
N GLU A 216 -10.31 -21.91 -22.90
CA GLU A 216 -9.46 -21.96 -24.10
C GLU A 216 -8.56 -20.71 -24.22
N MET A 217 -9.08 -19.51 -23.94
CA MET A 217 -8.30 -18.28 -24.01
C MET A 217 -7.15 -18.23 -23.00
N SER A 218 -7.33 -18.77 -21.80
CA SER A 218 -6.22 -18.92 -20.83
C SER A 218 -5.10 -19.82 -21.37
N LYS A 219 -5.43 -20.89 -22.12
CA LYS A 219 -4.46 -21.77 -22.78
C LYS A 219 -3.77 -21.09 -23.97
N VAL A 220 -4.48 -20.23 -24.72
CA VAL A 220 -3.89 -19.38 -25.77
C VAL A 220 -2.91 -18.37 -25.16
N LEU A 221 -3.31 -17.68 -24.10
CA LEU A 221 -2.54 -16.60 -23.46
C LEU A 221 -1.40 -17.08 -22.54
N ALA A 222 -1.34 -18.39 -22.25
CA ALA A 222 -0.17 -19.08 -21.69
C ALA A 222 0.63 -19.87 -22.75
N GLY A 223 0.29 -19.71 -24.05
CA GLY A 223 0.83 -20.50 -25.15
C GLY A 223 2.22 -20.07 -25.64
N LYS A 224 2.55 -20.45 -26.87
CA LYS A 224 3.64 -19.86 -27.65
C LYS A 224 3.07 -19.05 -28.82
N ASN A 225 3.93 -18.31 -29.51
CA ASN A 225 3.61 -17.50 -30.67
C ASN A 225 2.48 -16.49 -30.42
N ILE A 226 2.29 -16.03 -29.17
CA ILE A 226 1.02 -15.44 -28.73
C ILE A 226 0.66 -14.19 -29.54
N ALA A 227 1.64 -13.31 -29.80
CA ALA A 227 1.42 -12.13 -30.63
C ALA A 227 1.02 -12.45 -32.09
N ASN A 228 1.55 -13.53 -32.67
CA ASN A 228 1.22 -14.00 -34.03
C ASN A 228 -0.20 -14.61 -34.06
N VAL A 229 -0.53 -15.45 -33.07
CA VAL A 229 -1.86 -16.03 -32.90
C VAL A 229 -2.93 -14.94 -32.74
N LEU A 230 -2.72 -14.00 -31.83
CA LEU A 230 -3.66 -12.90 -31.57
C LEU A 230 -3.80 -11.95 -32.77
N THR A 231 -2.73 -11.76 -33.56
CA THR A 231 -2.81 -11.03 -34.84
C THR A 231 -3.80 -11.71 -35.80
N HIS A 232 -3.76 -13.03 -35.93
CA HIS A 232 -4.69 -13.77 -36.79
C HIS A 232 -6.11 -13.88 -36.20
N MET A 233 -6.26 -13.93 -34.87
CA MET A 233 -7.57 -13.79 -34.20
C MET A 233 -8.21 -12.42 -34.41
N THR A 234 -7.41 -11.35 -34.53
CA THR A 234 -7.93 -10.01 -34.85
C THR A 234 -8.21 -9.84 -36.34
N LYS A 235 -7.37 -10.36 -37.25
CA LYS A 235 -7.65 -10.39 -38.70
C LYS A 235 -8.96 -11.12 -39.03
N SER A 236 -9.21 -12.27 -38.41
CA SER A 236 -10.44 -13.07 -38.57
C SER A 236 -11.65 -12.53 -37.81
N GLY A 237 -11.49 -11.46 -37.02
CA GLY A 237 -12.57 -10.84 -36.24
C GLY A 237 -12.97 -11.57 -34.96
N VAL A 238 -12.33 -12.70 -34.62
CA VAL A 238 -12.59 -13.47 -33.39
C VAL A 238 -12.45 -12.60 -32.14
N SER A 239 -11.37 -11.83 -32.02
CA SER A 239 -11.11 -10.98 -30.85
C SER A 239 -12.25 -9.98 -30.58
N LYS A 240 -12.82 -9.42 -31.65
CA LYS A 240 -13.99 -8.51 -31.58
C LYS A 240 -15.24 -9.22 -31.08
N VAL A 241 -15.50 -10.47 -31.47
CA VAL A 241 -16.69 -11.22 -31.01
C VAL A 241 -16.56 -11.62 -29.54
N ILE A 242 -15.40 -12.14 -29.12
CA ILE A 242 -15.18 -12.54 -27.72
C ILE A 242 -14.92 -11.35 -26.78
N GLY A 243 -14.82 -10.12 -27.30
CA GLY A 243 -14.59 -8.90 -26.52
C GLY A 243 -13.19 -8.83 -25.91
N LEU A 244 -12.16 -9.20 -26.68
CA LEU A 244 -10.75 -9.14 -26.32
C LEU A 244 -10.07 -7.93 -26.99
N SER A 245 -9.50 -7.04 -26.20
CA SER A 245 -8.55 -6.02 -26.69
C SER A 245 -7.20 -6.68 -26.99
N THR A 246 -6.66 -6.41 -28.18
CA THR A 246 -5.36 -6.90 -28.66
C THR A 246 -4.39 -5.75 -28.94
N ASN A 247 -4.31 -4.76 -28.03
CA ASN A 247 -3.38 -3.64 -28.16
C ASN A 247 -1.95 -4.10 -27.81
N ASP A 248 -0.94 -3.36 -28.30
CA ASP A 248 0.48 -3.54 -27.93
C ASP A 248 0.99 -5.00 -27.89
N LEU A 249 0.60 -5.84 -28.86
CA LEU A 249 0.92 -7.28 -28.88
C LEU A 249 2.42 -7.59 -28.70
N ASN A 250 3.30 -6.68 -29.13
CA ASN A 250 4.76 -6.75 -28.95
C ASN A 250 5.22 -6.79 -27.47
N LYS A 251 4.35 -6.44 -26.51
CA LYS A 251 4.63 -6.52 -25.07
C LYS A 251 4.30 -7.90 -24.48
N VAL A 252 3.44 -8.69 -25.14
CA VAL A 252 2.97 -9.99 -24.64
C VAL A 252 4.09 -11.03 -24.72
N LYS A 253 4.33 -11.74 -23.61
CA LYS A 253 5.38 -12.75 -23.51
C LYS A 253 4.81 -14.17 -23.62
N ASP A 254 5.38 -14.96 -24.54
CA ASP A 254 5.16 -16.40 -24.63
C ASP A 254 5.39 -17.10 -23.28
N LYS A 255 4.57 -18.13 -22.99
CA LYS A 255 4.53 -18.90 -21.73
C LYS A 255 4.29 -18.04 -20.48
N GLY A 256 3.76 -16.82 -20.64
CA GLY A 256 3.41 -15.93 -19.55
C GLY A 256 2.16 -16.34 -18.78
N ASN A 257 1.82 -15.56 -17.74
CA ASN A 257 0.54 -15.68 -17.05
C ASN A 257 -0.57 -14.99 -17.90
N PRO A 258 -1.72 -15.65 -18.15
CA PRO A 258 -2.81 -15.09 -18.96
C PRO A 258 -3.33 -13.73 -18.51
N ILE A 259 -3.39 -13.47 -17.20
CA ILE A 259 -3.88 -12.21 -16.63
C ILE A 259 -2.89 -11.07 -16.87
N ILE A 260 -1.58 -11.37 -16.84
CA ILE A 260 -0.54 -10.42 -17.24
C ILE A 260 -0.68 -10.08 -18.71
N ALA A 261 -0.89 -11.07 -19.59
CA ALA A 261 -1.12 -10.84 -21.02
C ALA A 261 -2.36 -9.96 -21.27
N LEU A 262 -3.49 -10.24 -20.59
CA LEU A 262 -4.70 -9.40 -20.66
C LEU A 262 -4.41 -7.95 -20.25
N ALA A 263 -3.70 -7.75 -19.13
CA ALA A 263 -3.33 -6.42 -18.63
C ALA A 263 -2.36 -5.68 -19.58
N GLN A 264 -1.42 -6.38 -20.21
CA GLN A 264 -0.50 -5.82 -21.21
C GLN A 264 -1.25 -5.31 -22.45
N MET A 265 -2.23 -6.08 -22.94
CA MET A 265 -3.04 -5.70 -24.10
C MET A 265 -4.14 -4.65 -23.81
N GLY A 266 -4.19 -4.12 -22.59
CA GLY A 266 -5.12 -3.06 -22.21
C GLY A 266 -6.55 -3.52 -21.90
N ASN A 267 -6.79 -4.80 -21.68
CA ASN A 267 -8.08 -5.29 -21.19
C ASN A 267 -8.36 -4.79 -19.77
N THR A 268 -9.64 -4.65 -19.42
CA THR A 268 -10.08 -4.09 -18.13
C THR A 268 -10.95 -5.09 -17.36
N THR A 269 -11.54 -4.66 -16.24
CA THR A 269 -12.48 -5.47 -15.45
C THR A 269 -13.79 -5.78 -16.21
N ASP A 270 -14.03 -5.19 -17.38
CA ASP A 270 -15.12 -5.60 -18.28
C ASP A 270 -14.99 -7.07 -18.74
N ILE A 271 -13.75 -7.52 -19.01
CA ILE A 271 -13.51 -8.89 -19.49
C ILE A 271 -13.71 -9.94 -18.39
N VAL A 272 -13.49 -9.56 -17.12
CA VAL A 272 -13.73 -10.44 -15.94
C VAL A 272 -15.17 -10.95 -15.94
N ASN A 273 -16.12 -10.04 -16.11
CA ASN A 273 -17.55 -10.36 -16.15
C ASN A 273 -17.94 -11.08 -17.46
N ARG A 274 -17.35 -10.67 -18.60
CA ARG A 274 -17.62 -11.28 -19.91
C ARG A 274 -17.18 -12.74 -20.00
N TRP A 275 -16.06 -13.10 -19.35
CA TRP A 275 -15.42 -14.42 -19.43
C TRP A 275 -15.49 -15.23 -18.12
N ARG A 276 -16.18 -14.72 -17.08
CA ARG A 276 -16.39 -15.42 -15.80
C ARG A 276 -15.07 -15.85 -15.13
N LEU A 277 -14.09 -14.95 -15.13
CA LEU A 277 -12.82 -15.12 -14.42
C LEU A 277 -13.08 -15.31 -12.92
N SER A 278 -12.25 -16.12 -12.26
CA SER A 278 -12.31 -16.32 -10.81
C SER A 278 -11.97 -15.04 -10.04
N ASN A 279 -12.36 -14.96 -8.76
CA ASN A 279 -12.09 -13.81 -7.91
C ASN A 279 -10.59 -13.45 -7.84
N ASN A 280 -9.70 -14.45 -7.85
CA ASN A 280 -8.25 -14.24 -7.79
C ASN A 280 -7.72 -13.63 -9.10
N GLU A 281 -8.19 -14.13 -10.24
CA GLU A 281 -7.87 -13.58 -11.57
C GLU A 281 -8.44 -12.17 -11.75
N ALA A 282 -9.64 -11.90 -11.23
CA ALA A 282 -10.28 -10.59 -11.22
C ALA A 282 -9.48 -9.55 -10.43
N VAL A 283 -9.10 -9.90 -9.18
CA VAL A 283 -8.27 -9.05 -8.31
C VAL A 283 -6.90 -8.80 -8.95
N MET A 284 -6.28 -9.81 -9.56
CA MET A 284 -5.01 -9.65 -10.26
C MET A 284 -5.13 -8.74 -11.49
N LEU A 285 -6.18 -8.87 -12.30
CA LEU A 285 -6.36 -7.99 -13.46
C LEU A 285 -6.60 -6.53 -13.04
N ASP A 286 -7.47 -6.30 -12.06
CA ASP A 286 -7.75 -4.97 -11.51
C ASP A 286 -6.49 -4.31 -10.91
N PHE A 287 -5.74 -5.05 -10.10
CA PHE A 287 -4.48 -4.59 -9.52
C PHE A 287 -3.44 -4.22 -10.58
N LEU A 288 -3.25 -5.05 -11.61
CA LEU A 288 -2.32 -4.78 -12.70
C LEU A 288 -2.77 -3.59 -13.56
N VAL A 289 -4.06 -3.49 -13.89
CA VAL A 289 -4.60 -2.36 -14.68
C VAL A 289 -4.38 -1.03 -13.95
N LYS A 290 -4.56 -1.00 -12.63
CA LYS A 290 -4.34 0.18 -11.78
C LYS A 290 -2.87 0.54 -11.58
N ASN A 291 -1.96 -0.44 -11.55
CA ASN A 291 -0.57 -0.22 -11.13
C ASN A 291 0.51 -0.35 -12.23
N LYS A 292 0.22 -0.95 -13.40
CA LYS A 292 1.23 -1.22 -14.44
C LYS A 292 2.00 0.01 -14.94
N ASN A 293 1.40 1.20 -14.84
CA ASN A 293 2.01 2.47 -15.23
C ASN A 293 2.83 3.15 -14.10
N ASN A 294 2.70 2.69 -12.86
CA ASN A 294 3.35 3.27 -11.69
C ASN A 294 4.76 2.70 -11.55
N SER A 295 5.80 3.45 -11.92
CA SER A 295 7.17 2.92 -11.96
C SER A 295 7.61 2.31 -10.63
N LEU A 296 7.84 1.00 -10.64
CA LEU A 296 8.18 0.17 -9.49
C LEU A 296 9.69 0.16 -9.23
N ASP A 297 10.09 0.14 -7.97
CA ASP A 297 11.48 -0.01 -7.52
C ASP A 297 11.50 -0.92 -6.28
N GLN A 298 12.69 -1.31 -5.83
CA GLN A 298 12.84 -2.27 -4.72
C GLN A 298 12.17 -1.77 -3.43
N LYS A 299 12.27 -0.47 -3.15
CA LYS A 299 11.63 0.15 -1.97
C LYS A 299 10.11 0.10 -2.06
N LYS A 300 9.52 0.35 -3.24
CA LYS A 300 8.08 0.18 -3.46
C LYS A 300 7.62 -1.28 -3.36
N VAL A 301 8.44 -2.25 -3.79
CA VAL A 301 8.15 -3.68 -3.59
C VAL A 301 8.07 -4.00 -2.09
N GLU A 302 9.05 -3.55 -1.31
CA GLU A 302 9.05 -3.70 0.15
C GLU A 302 7.88 -2.96 0.81
N ASP A 303 7.54 -1.75 0.36
CA ASP A 303 6.38 -1.02 0.86
C ASP A 303 5.05 -1.72 0.51
N MET A 304 4.96 -2.45 -0.61
CA MET A 304 3.80 -3.29 -0.94
C MET A 304 3.72 -4.54 -0.05
N ILE A 305 4.84 -5.21 0.22
CA ILE A 305 4.94 -6.33 1.16
C ILE A 305 4.52 -5.86 2.56
N ALA A 306 5.01 -4.70 3.00
CA ALA A 306 4.63 -4.06 4.26
C ALA A 306 3.12 -3.78 4.38
N ASP A 307 2.43 -3.53 3.26
CA ASP A 307 0.98 -3.32 3.23
C ASP A 307 0.16 -4.62 3.24
N GLY A 308 0.80 -5.78 3.19
CA GLY A 308 0.13 -7.07 3.13
C GLY A 308 -0.47 -7.37 1.76
N ILE A 309 0.04 -6.74 0.69
CA ILE A 309 -0.36 -7.03 -0.68
C ILE A 309 0.20 -8.41 -1.05
N ASP A 310 -0.65 -9.28 -1.58
CA ASP A 310 -0.29 -10.67 -1.90
C ASP A 310 0.91 -10.75 -2.86
N LYS A 311 1.82 -11.68 -2.57
CA LYS A 311 3.08 -11.84 -3.31
C LYS A 311 2.87 -12.13 -4.80
N SER A 312 1.80 -12.83 -5.20
CA SER A 312 1.51 -13.12 -6.60
C SER A 312 1.15 -11.84 -7.38
N LEU A 313 0.46 -10.89 -6.74
CA LEU A 313 0.13 -9.58 -7.31
C LEU A 313 1.40 -8.75 -7.55
N ILE A 314 2.29 -8.70 -6.54
CA ILE A 314 3.56 -7.98 -6.62
C ILE A 314 4.46 -8.62 -7.71
N SER A 315 4.58 -9.94 -7.72
CA SER A 315 5.35 -10.68 -8.74
C SER A 315 4.82 -10.45 -10.16
N ALA A 316 3.50 -10.41 -10.34
CA ALA A 316 2.88 -10.08 -11.62
C ALA A 316 3.18 -8.63 -12.06
N LEU A 317 3.24 -7.67 -11.12
CA LEU A 317 3.57 -6.27 -11.40
C LEU A 317 5.07 -6.04 -11.70
N VAL A 318 5.97 -6.78 -11.03
CA VAL A 318 7.39 -6.82 -11.40
C VAL A 318 7.55 -7.37 -12.82
N THR A 319 6.84 -8.48 -13.12
CA THR A 319 6.85 -9.14 -14.43
C THR A 319 6.33 -8.25 -15.56
N ILE A 320 5.21 -7.51 -15.35
CA ILE A 320 4.61 -6.66 -16.38
C ILE A 320 5.46 -5.43 -16.71
N GLN A 321 6.21 -4.90 -15.73
CA GLN A 321 7.18 -3.83 -15.95
C GLN A 321 8.54 -4.33 -16.49
N GLY A 322 8.74 -5.65 -16.57
CA GLY A 322 9.97 -6.26 -17.08
C GLY A 322 11.20 -6.00 -16.21
N LYS A 323 11.01 -5.75 -14.91
CA LYS A 323 12.10 -5.49 -13.96
C LYS A 323 12.50 -6.77 -13.24
N ASP A 324 13.73 -6.80 -12.74
CA ASP A 324 14.20 -7.81 -11.78
C ASP A 324 14.26 -7.15 -10.40
N LEU A 325 13.40 -7.60 -9.49
CA LEU A 325 13.18 -7.00 -8.16
C LEU A 325 12.84 -8.10 -7.15
N ASN A 326 13.36 -7.97 -5.93
CA ASN A 326 13.24 -9.01 -4.90
C ASN A 326 11.87 -8.97 -4.21
N VAL A 327 10.95 -9.82 -4.69
CA VAL A 327 9.62 -10.07 -4.08
C VAL A 327 9.64 -11.00 -2.87
N ASP A 328 10.82 -11.48 -2.46
CA ASP A 328 11.09 -12.24 -1.23
C ASP A 328 11.85 -11.40 -0.18
N ALA A 329 11.82 -10.07 -0.32
CA ALA A 329 12.41 -9.15 0.63
C ALA A 329 11.74 -9.29 2.01
N LYS A 330 12.54 -9.58 3.05
CA LYS A 330 12.06 -9.72 4.43
C LYS A 330 11.82 -8.36 5.06
N VAL A 331 10.60 -7.87 4.94
CA VAL A 331 10.12 -6.69 5.67
C VAL A 331 9.70 -7.12 7.08
N PRO A 332 10.14 -6.45 8.16
CA PRO A 332 9.69 -6.75 9.51
C PRO A 332 8.23 -6.32 9.73
N ASP A 333 7.56 -6.86 10.76
CA ASP A 333 6.20 -6.46 11.10
C ASP A 333 6.10 -4.99 11.57
N PHE A 334 4.97 -4.35 11.27
CA PHE A 334 4.69 -2.97 11.72
C PHE A 334 4.48 -2.93 13.25
N PRO A 335 5.31 -2.20 14.03
CA PRO A 335 5.39 -2.40 15.47
C PRO A 335 4.29 -1.69 16.31
N ILE A 336 3.28 -1.07 15.69
CA ILE A 336 2.19 -0.36 16.37
C ILE A 336 0.85 -1.05 16.16
N THR A 337 0.13 -1.28 17.25
CA THR A 337 -1.22 -1.85 17.27
C THR A 337 -2.28 -0.81 17.67
N GLY A 338 -3.56 -1.07 17.39
CA GLY A 338 -4.65 -0.21 17.87
C GLY A 338 -4.70 -0.09 19.40
N THR A 339 -4.37 -1.17 20.11
CA THR A 339 -4.23 -1.20 21.57
C THR A 339 -3.18 -0.22 22.11
N ASP A 340 -2.12 0.07 21.35
CA ASP A 340 -1.08 1.03 21.75
C ASP A 340 -1.58 2.49 21.66
N LEU A 341 -2.49 2.77 20.72
CA LEU A 341 -3.16 4.06 20.62
C LEU A 341 -4.21 4.23 21.72
N ILE A 342 -4.92 3.16 22.09
CA ILE A 342 -5.82 3.15 23.26
C ILE A 342 -5.04 3.43 24.55
N ALA A 343 -3.88 2.81 24.74
CA ALA A 343 -2.98 3.09 25.87
C ALA A 343 -2.43 4.53 25.90
N LYS A 344 -2.49 5.25 24.76
CA LYS A 344 -2.18 6.68 24.63
C LYS A 344 -3.43 7.58 24.70
N GLY A 345 -4.60 7.04 25.05
CA GLY A 345 -5.85 7.78 25.24
C GLY A 345 -6.71 7.98 23.98
N MET A 346 -6.41 7.31 22.86
CA MET A 346 -7.22 7.40 21.65
C MET A 346 -8.41 6.44 21.70
N ASN A 347 -9.63 6.97 21.49
CA ASN A 347 -10.85 6.17 21.40
C ASN A 347 -10.90 5.34 20.10
N PRO A 348 -11.45 4.11 20.13
CA PRO A 348 -11.68 3.30 18.92
C PRO A 348 -12.60 4.01 17.91
N GLY A 349 -12.20 4.05 16.65
CA GLY A 349 -12.98 4.64 15.56
C GLY A 349 -12.18 4.83 14.26
N PRO A 350 -12.76 5.43 13.21
CA PRO A 350 -12.08 5.65 11.93
C PRO A 350 -10.78 6.45 12.04
N GLU A 351 -10.71 7.39 12.99
CA GLU A 351 -9.52 8.19 13.27
C GLU A 351 -8.32 7.34 13.72
N MET A 352 -8.56 6.25 14.44
CA MET A 352 -7.52 5.29 14.82
C MET A 352 -6.94 4.57 13.59
N GLY A 353 -7.79 4.18 12.63
CA GLY A 353 -7.35 3.61 11.36
C GLY A 353 -6.51 4.61 10.55
N ALA A 354 -6.95 5.87 10.48
CA ALA A 354 -6.18 6.94 9.86
C ALA A 354 -4.82 7.19 10.55
N LYS A 355 -4.78 7.14 11.90
CA LYS A 355 -3.54 7.34 12.66
C LYS A 355 -2.57 6.16 12.50
N LEU A 356 -3.05 4.92 12.52
CA LEU A 356 -2.24 3.74 12.20
C LEU A 356 -1.67 3.83 10.77
N GLY A 357 -2.48 4.28 9.80
CA GLY A 357 -2.02 4.57 8.44
C GLY A 357 -0.88 5.60 8.38
N GLN A 358 -1.00 6.73 9.10
CA GLN A 358 0.06 7.75 9.19
C GLN A 358 1.36 7.17 9.79
N LEU A 359 1.25 6.45 10.92
CA LEU A 359 2.42 5.86 11.59
C LEU A 359 3.09 4.79 10.72
N LYS A 360 2.29 4.00 9.98
CA LYS A 360 2.82 3.01 9.02
C LYS A 360 3.58 3.67 7.87
N GLN A 361 3.14 4.83 7.37
CA GLN A 361 3.88 5.60 6.37
C GLN A 361 5.19 6.21 6.95
N GLN A 362 5.19 6.70 8.19
CA GLN A 362 6.42 7.16 8.86
C GLN A 362 7.43 6.03 9.04
N TRP A 363 6.98 4.85 9.46
CA TRP A 363 7.80 3.64 9.58
C TRP A 363 8.36 3.18 8.22
N LYS A 364 7.57 3.21 7.15
CA LYS A 364 8.05 2.99 5.77
C LYS A 364 9.15 3.98 5.38
N GLN A 365 8.95 5.28 5.66
CA GLN A 365 9.94 6.33 5.36
C GLN A 365 11.25 6.17 6.13
N SER A 366 11.23 5.55 7.32
CA SER A 366 12.43 5.17 8.07
C SER A 366 13.13 3.90 7.55
N ASN A 367 12.76 3.38 6.37
CA ASN A 367 13.17 2.06 5.87
C ASN A 367 12.94 0.95 6.89
N PHE A 368 11.76 0.97 7.53
CA PHE A 368 11.29 -0.01 8.52
C PHE A 368 12.08 -0.04 9.85
N THR A 369 12.99 0.92 10.08
CA THR A 369 13.87 0.95 11.28
C THR A 369 13.25 1.62 12.50
N ALA A 370 12.26 2.51 12.35
CA ALA A 370 11.64 3.23 13.47
C ALA A 370 10.97 2.27 14.46
N THR A 371 11.38 2.35 15.72
CA THR A 371 10.83 1.50 16.78
C THR A 371 9.42 1.92 17.18
N LYS A 372 8.77 1.09 18.00
CA LYS A 372 7.51 1.42 18.66
C LYS A 372 7.55 2.77 19.39
N ASP A 373 8.64 3.05 20.10
CA ASP A 373 8.80 4.31 20.81
C ASP A 373 9.11 5.48 19.87
N ASP A 374 9.79 5.28 18.73
CA ASP A 374 10.01 6.36 17.75
C ASP A 374 8.72 6.82 17.07
N LEU A 375 7.77 5.89 16.87
CA LEU A 375 6.47 6.17 16.28
C LEU A 375 5.44 6.68 17.32
N LEU A 376 5.62 6.36 18.60
CA LEU A 376 4.76 6.81 19.70
C LEU A 376 5.35 7.97 20.54
N LYS A 377 6.56 8.44 20.21
CA LYS A 377 7.10 9.75 20.62
C LYS A 377 6.19 10.85 20.08
N GLU A 378 6.10 11.95 20.83
CA GLU A 378 5.25 13.08 20.51
C GLU A 378 5.84 13.89 19.35
N ASN A 379 5.62 13.41 18.12
CA ASN A 379 5.82 14.17 16.90
C ASN A 379 4.89 15.39 16.94
N SER A 380 5.46 16.53 17.33
CA SER A 380 4.85 17.85 17.50
C SER A 380 3.78 18.14 16.43
N ASP A 381 2.54 18.39 16.86
CA ASP A 381 1.39 18.40 15.96
C ASP A 381 1.52 19.44 14.82
N LEU A 382 1.71 18.92 13.61
CA LEU A 382 1.77 19.67 12.35
C LEU A 382 0.40 20.27 11.95
N GLY A 383 -0.68 19.98 12.67
CA GLY A 383 -1.90 20.79 12.65
C GLY A 383 -1.66 22.21 13.18
N THR A 384 -0.83 22.36 14.22
CA THR A 384 -0.53 23.64 14.88
C THR A 384 0.61 24.43 14.22
N GLN A 385 0.59 25.76 14.37
CA GLN A 385 1.72 26.61 13.95
C GLN A 385 2.98 26.35 14.80
N ARG A 386 2.82 26.01 16.09
CA ARG A 386 3.93 25.65 16.99
C ARG A 386 4.63 24.38 16.53
N GLY A 387 3.90 23.29 16.28
CA GLY A 387 4.48 22.03 15.82
C GLY A 387 5.14 22.12 14.45
N ARG A 388 4.62 22.96 13.54
CA ARG A 388 5.31 23.29 12.28
C ARG A 388 6.63 24.02 12.51
N LEU A 389 6.66 25.01 13.40
CA LEU A 389 7.87 25.78 13.70
C LEU A 389 8.94 24.92 14.38
N GLU A 390 8.56 24.12 15.36
CA GLU A 390 9.44 23.15 16.02
C GLU A 390 9.99 22.11 15.02
N TYR A 391 9.17 21.62 14.08
CA TYR A 391 9.63 20.71 13.02
C TYR A 391 10.71 21.33 12.12
N TYR A 392 10.57 22.60 11.72
CA TYR A 392 11.57 23.26 10.88
C TYR A 392 12.87 23.61 11.63
N LEU A 393 12.79 23.92 12.92
CA LEU A 393 13.96 24.25 13.75
C LEU A 393 14.75 23.00 14.22
N LYS A 394 14.10 21.84 14.32
CA LYS A 394 14.71 20.57 14.74
C LYS A 394 15.26 19.72 13.58
N LYS A 395 15.23 20.24 12.34
CA LYS A 395 15.92 19.61 11.19
C LYS A 395 17.40 19.94 11.22
N PRO A 396 18.31 19.01 10.86
CA PRO A 396 19.68 19.38 10.52
C PRO A 396 19.63 20.32 9.32
N VAL A 397 20.21 21.51 9.49
CA VAL A 397 20.26 22.57 8.49
C VAL A 397 21.59 22.43 7.75
N GLU A 398 21.58 22.43 6.41
CA GLU A 398 22.80 22.35 5.60
C GLU A 398 23.70 23.58 5.87
N ASP A 399 25.03 23.41 5.75
CA ASP A 399 26.01 24.46 6.06
C ASP A 399 25.68 25.78 5.30
N GLY A 400 25.49 26.85 6.08
CA GLY A 400 25.14 28.16 5.56
C GLY A 400 23.67 28.36 5.17
N MET A 401 22.74 27.52 5.63
CA MET A 401 21.29 27.78 5.54
C MET A 401 20.74 28.33 6.88
N LEU A 402 19.70 29.17 6.84
CA LEU A 402 19.13 29.88 8.00
C LEU A 402 17.60 29.92 7.95
N VAL A 403 16.94 29.97 9.11
CA VAL A 403 15.48 30.15 9.21
C VAL A 403 15.13 31.64 9.15
N HIS A 404 14.61 32.06 8.00
CA HIS A 404 14.09 33.40 7.76
C HIS A 404 12.57 33.44 7.97
N LEU A 405 12.11 34.41 8.76
CA LEU A 405 10.69 34.69 9.01
C LEU A 405 10.21 35.79 8.06
N SER A 406 9.67 35.38 6.90
CA SER A 406 9.18 36.33 5.89
C SER A 406 8.13 37.26 6.49
N GLY A 407 8.36 38.57 6.42
CA GLY A 407 7.47 39.58 7.01
C GLY A 407 8.09 40.41 8.14
N LEU A 408 9.29 40.07 8.64
CA LEU A 408 10.10 41.03 9.42
C LEU A 408 10.66 42.13 8.50
N GLY A 409 9.79 43.08 8.11
CA GLY A 409 10.23 44.34 7.51
C GLY A 409 11.11 45.13 8.48
N LYS A 410 11.94 46.04 7.94
CA LYS A 410 12.89 46.86 8.71
C LYS A 410 12.27 47.38 10.00
N PHE A 411 12.80 46.92 11.13
CA PHE A 411 12.43 47.46 12.43
C PHE A 411 12.89 48.93 12.51
N HIS A 412 12.02 49.77 13.06
CA HIS A 412 12.18 51.22 13.24
C HIS A 412 12.11 52.08 11.96
N LYS A 413 11.02 52.86 11.86
CA LYS A 413 11.01 54.20 11.25
C LYS A 413 11.00 55.20 12.40
N GLY A 414 12.14 55.82 12.70
CA GLY A 414 12.35 56.74 13.82
C GLY A 414 13.80 56.69 14.27
N ASN A 415 14.19 57.57 15.20
CA ASN A 415 15.48 57.44 15.88
C ASN A 415 15.52 56.13 16.70
N ASP A 416 16.70 55.51 16.79
CA ASP A 416 16.91 54.24 17.48
C ASP A 416 18.28 54.29 18.14
N GLU A 417 18.31 54.60 19.43
CA GLU A 417 19.52 54.86 20.21
C GLU A 417 20.51 53.68 20.16
N LEU A 418 20.03 52.44 20.05
CA LEU A 418 20.88 51.26 19.89
C LEU A 418 21.46 51.13 18.47
N ALA A 419 20.81 51.67 17.45
CA ALA A 419 21.37 51.78 16.10
C ALA A 419 22.34 52.96 15.97
N ASP A 420 22.15 54.03 16.75
CA ASP A 420 23.09 55.15 16.85
C ASP A 420 24.40 54.72 17.57
N ILE A 421 24.31 53.85 18.60
CA ILE A 421 25.48 53.27 19.30
C ILE A 421 26.11 52.09 18.53
N VAL A 422 25.31 51.30 17.79
CA VAL A 422 25.78 50.16 16.97
C VAL A 422 25.33 50.31 15.51
N PRO A 423 26.01 51.16 14.70
CA PRO A 423 25.62 51.42 13.31
C PRO A 423 25.59 50.17 12.42
N GLU A 424 26.40 49.16 12.75
CA GLU A 424 26.48 47.87 12.03
C GLU A 424 25.16 47.06 12.09
N ARG A 425 24.18 47.47 12.90
CA ARG A 425 22.87 46.81 13.06
C ARG A 425 21.90 47.01 11.87
N ASN A 426 22.21 47.89 10.92
CA ASN A 426 21.29 48.30 9.84
C ASN A 426 21.16 47.28 8.67
N GLY A 427 20.60 46.09 8.91
CA GLY A 427 20.43 45.05 7.89
C GLY A 427 19.16 44.19 8.02
N MET A 428 19.12 43.05 7.34
CA MET A 428 18.13 41.99 7.58
C MET A 428 18.62 41.03 8.65
N TYR A 429 17.70 40.53 9.49
CA TYR A 429 18.01 39.67 10.64
C TYR A 429 17.61 38.22 10.41
N ALA A 430 18.46 37.29 10.87
CA ALA A 430 18.14 35.86 10.98
C ALA A 430 18.21 35.38 12.44
N LEU A 431 17.54 34.25 12.73
CA LEU A 431 17.56 33.63 14.06
C LEU A 431 18.79 32.71 14.20
N HIS A 432 19.58 32.92 15.25
CA HIS A 432 20.70 32.01 15.60
C HIS A 432 20.15 30.68 16.16
N PRO A 433 20.56 29.50 15.66
CA PRO A 433 20.06 28.21 16.12
C PRO A 433 20.12 28.04 17.65
N ASP A 434 21.28 28.23 18.28
CA ASP A 434 21.45 28.02 19.74
C ASP A 434 20.89 29.14 20.64
N LYS A 435 20.17 30.12 20.07
CA LYS A 435 19.53 31.26 20.77
C LYS A 435 18.10 31.52 20.25
N TRP A 436 17.50 30.53 19.59
CA TRP A 436 16.17 30.67 18.99
C TRP A 436 15.09 30.93 20.05
N GLU A 437 15.16 30.25 21.20
CA GLU A 437 14.16 30.35 22.27
C GLU A 437 14.11 31.74 22.90
N SER A 438 15.26 32.28 23.35
CA SER A 438 15.33 33.62 23.95
C SER A 438 14.86 34.71 22.99
N THR A 439 15.24 34.62 21.72
CA THR A 439 14.79 35.55 20.68
C THR A 439 13.28 35.38 20.39
N PHE A 440 12.78 34.16 20.28
CA PHE A 440 11.36 33.88 20.02
C PHE A 440 10.46 34.32 21.17
N TYR A 441 10.83 34.04 22.43
CA TYR A 441 10.12 34.56 23.61
C TYR A 441 10.14 36.08 23.66
N SER A 442 11.23 36.74 23.23
CA SER A 442 11.29 38.20 23.19
C SER A 442 10.38 38.81 22.11
N LEU A 443 10.33 38.20 20.92
CA LEU A 443 9.49 38.65 19.79
C LEU A 443 7.99 38.40 20.04
N THR A 444 7.63 37.23 20.60
CA THR A 444 6.23 36.82 20.81
C THR A 444 5.53 37.58 21.94
N ASN A 445 6.28 38.04 22.96
CA ASN A 445 5.74 38.81 24.09
C ASN A 445 5.10 40.16 23.72
N LYS A 446 5.38 40.73 22.54
CA LYS A 446 4.86 42.07 22.17
C LYS A 446 3.50 42.06 21.48
N ASP A 447 3.17 41.06 20.64
CA ASP A 447 1.83 40.96 20.02
C ASP A 447 1.55 39.60 19.36
N PHE A 448 1.02 38.64 20.11
CA PHE A 448 0.74 37.28 19.62
C PHE A 448 -0.23 37.24 18.41
N LYS A 449 -1.06 38.28 18.22
CA LYS A 449 -2.01 38.37 17.10
C LYS A 449 -1.34 38.64 15.75
N LYS A 450 -0.10 39.15 15.73
CA LYS A 450 0.64 39.41 14.48
C LYS A 450 1.30 38.15 13.90
N ILE A 451 1.34 37.04 14.64
CA ILE A 451 2.06 35.81 14.25
C ILE A 451 1.50 35.17 12.96
N VAL A 452 0.22 35.42 12.64
CA VAL A 452 -0.53 34.87 11.50
C VAL A 452 0.07 35.27 10.12
N HIS A 453 1.07 36.15 10.05
CA HIS A 453 1.68 36.59 8.79
C HIS A 453 3.12 36.11 8.55
N TYR A 454 3.80 35.54 9.56
CA TYR A 454 5.17 35.03 9.37
C TYR A 454 5.15 33.59 8.88
N LYS A 455 5.61 33.36 7.65
CA LYS A 455 5.92 32.02 7.15
C LYS A 455 7.42 31.75 7.38
N PRO A 456 7.79 30.73 8.17
CA PRO A 456 9.17 30.28 8.24
C PRO A 456 9.61 29.72 6.88
N THR A 457 10.78 30.15 6.43
CA THR A 457 11.42 29.71 5.18
C THR A 457 12.89 29.46 5.46
N LEU A 458 13.41 28.29 5.05
CA LEU A 458 14.86 28.09 5.00
C LEU A 458 15.40 28.85 3.78
N ILE A 459 16.39 29.71 4.01
CA ILE A 459 17.12 30.44 2.97
C ILE A 459 18.62 30.15 3.10
N LYS A 460 19.37 30.26 2.00
CA LYS A 460 20.83 30.29 2.08
C LYS A 460 21.26 31.66 2.60
N ALA A 461 22.20 31.68 3.55
CA ALA A 461 22.66 32.90 4.21
C ALA A 461 23.19 33.91 3.17
N PRO A 462 22.54 35.09 3.03
CA PRO A 462 23.06 36.18 2.21
C PRO A 462 24.34 36.75 2.82
N SER A 463 25.29 37.16 1.98
CA SER A 463 26.59 37.73 2.41
C SER A 463 26.49 39.10 3.10
N ASP A 464 25.30 39.69 3.11
CA ASP A 464 24.94 41.00 3.68
C ASP A 464 23.97 40.90 4.88
N MET A 465 23.73 39.70 5.42
CA MET A 465 22.76 39.45 6.49
C MET A 465 23.40 39.44 7.88
N ILE A 466 22.70 40.03 8.88
CA ILE A 466 23.19 40.14 10.26
C ILE A 466 22.60 39.02 11.11
N VAL A 467 23.48 38.24 11.74
CA VAL A 467 23.16 37.28 12.81
C VAL A 467 23.65 37.87 14.13
N ALA A 468 22.74 38.08 15.08
CA ALA A 468 23.00 38.70 16.39
C ALA A 468 21.93 38.29 17.42
N ASP A 469 22.20 38.41 18.73
CA ASP A 469 21.25 38.02 19.78
C ASP A 469 20.26 39.15 20.11
N MET A 470 19.01 38.98 19.65
CA MET A 470 17.93 39.95 19.85
C MET A 470 17.45 40.03 21.32
N ALA A 471 17.80 39.07 22.19
CA ALA A 471 17.50 39.17 23.61
C ALA A 471 18.33 40.28 24.28
N ILE A 472 19.59 40.49 23.84
CA ILE A 472 20.45 41.57 24.34
C ILE A 472 19.89 42.94 23.94
N ALA A 473 19.51 43.12 22.66
CA ALA A 473 18.83 44.33 22.19
C ALA A 473 17.51 44.59 22.95
N ASN A 474 16.75 43.55 23.30
CA ASN A 474 15.54 43.72 24.11
C ASN A 474 15.80 43.92 25.61
N ARG A 475 17.01 43.66 26.13
CA ARG A 475 17.42 44.14 27.47
C ARG A 475 17.77 45.63 27.42
N PHE A 476 18.46 46.09 26.37
CA PHE A 476 18.80 47.50 26.18
C PHE A 476 17.54 48.39 26.27
N TYR A 477 16.50 48.10 25.48
CA TYR A 477 15.21 48.82 25.52
C TYR A 477 14.33 48.54 26.76
N ARG A 478 14.87 47.96 27.84
CA ARG A 478 14.15 47.67 29.10
C ARG A 478 14.85 48.20 30.33
N THR A 479 16.02 48.83 30.19
CA THR A 479 16.75 49.49 31.27
C THR A 479 16.92 50.96 30.93
N ASP A 480 16.60 51.83 31.89
CA ASP A 480 16.77 53.28 31.79
C ASP A 480 18.14 53.72 32.38
N ASN A 481 19.04 52.77 32.64
CA ASN A 481 20.38 53.00 33.20
C ASN A 481 21.43 53.12 32.09
N PRO A 482 22.08 54.30 31.89
CA PRO A 482 23.07 54.49 30.82
C PRO A 482 24.25 53.52 30.88
N GLU A 483 24.76 53.19 32.06
CA GLU A 483 25.90 52.25 32.20
C GLU A 483 25.52 50.81 31.79
N GLU A 484 24.27 50.40 32.02
CA GLU A 484 23.76 49.10 31.57
C GLU A 484 23.46 49.13 30.06
N GLN A 485 22.97 50.26 29.53
CA GLN A 485 22.75 50.45 28.10
C GLN A 485 24.06 50.36 27.30
N ASP A 486 25.13 51.07 27.70
CA ASP A 486 26.44 50.98 27.04
C ASP A 486 27.01 49.56 27.05
N GLN A 487 26.93 48.88 28.21
CA GLN A 487 27.38 47.50 28.34
C GLN A 487 26.56 46.54 27.45
N LEU A 488 25.24 46.71 27.38
CA LEU A 488 24.36 45.89 26.53
C LEU A 488 24.52 46.18 25.04
N ALA A 489 24.78 47.42 24.65
CA ALA A 489 25.09 47.77 23.26
C ALA A 489 26.41 47.12 22.82
N LYS A 490 27.42 47.10 23.71
CA LYS A 490 28.69 46.40 23.47
C LYS A 490 28.51 44.87 23.39
N GLU A 491 27.80 44.26 24.34
CA GLU A 491 27.45 42.83 24.30
C GLU A 491 26.68 42.45 23.01
N TYR A 492 25.78 43.33 22.54
CA TYR A 492 25.07 43.13 21.29
C TYR A 492 26.00 43.22 20.08
N LYS A 493 26.91 44.20 20.04
CA LYS A 493 27.93 44.36 18.99
C LYS A 493 28.86 43.14 18.91
N ASP A 494 29.33 42.64 20.06
CA ASP A 494 30.18 41.44 20.16
C ASP A 494 29.45 40.12 19.83
N SER A 495 28.11 40.17 19.66
CA SER A 495 27.27 39.06 19.18
C SER A 495 27.13 39.02 17.65
N ILE A 496 27.52 40.09 16.93
CA ILE A 496 27.40 40.17 15.47
C ILE A 496 28.48 39.32 14.79
N GLY A 497 28.08 38.35 13.97
CA GLY A 497 28.91 37.80 12.89
C GLY A 497 30.04 36.83 13.28
N LYS A 498 29.82 35.93 14.24
CA LYS A 498 30.73 34.76 14.44
C LYS A 498 30.41 33.62 13.49
N ASP A 499 31.46 32.99 12.98
CA ASP A 499 31.41 31.91 11.97
C ASP A 499 30.71 30.65 12.51
N VAL A 500 29.59 30.29 11.87
CA VAL A 500 28.73 29.15 12.24
C VAL A 500 29.36 27.78 11.99
N SER A 501 30.44 27.69 11.20
CA SER A 501 31.10 26.41 10.85
C SER A 501 31.83 25.72 12.03
N SER A 502 31.91 26.37 13.19
CA SER A 502 32.81 25.99 14.29
C SER A 502 32.14 25.36 15.52
N MET A 503 30.80 25.27 15.57
CA MET A 503 30.07 24.91 16.80
C MET A 503 29.77 23.41 16.93
N LYS A 504 30.27 22.79 18.01
CA LYS A 504 29.93 21.42 18.46
C LYS A 504 29.53 21.42 19.94
N MET A 505 28.62 20.51 20.32
CA MET A 505 28.18 20.35 21.71
C MET A 505 29.25 19.71 22.63
N PRO A 506 29.38 20.17 23.88
CA PRO A 506 30.04 19.46 24.98
C PRO A 506 29.05 18.72 25.91
N GLU A 507 29.54 17.76 26.71
CA GLU A 507 28.79 17.02 27.75
C GLU A 507 29.08 17.54 29.19
N VAL A 508 28.48 16.90 30.23
CA VAL A 508 28.96 16.67 31.65
C VAL A 508 28.05 17.13 32.85
N ILE A 509 27.27 16.17 33.40
CA ILE A 509 27.15 15.63 34.80
C ILE A 509 27.14 16.55 36.11
N MET A 510 26.07 16.42 36.97
CA MET A 510 25.94 16.66 38.48
C MET A 510 25.89 18.10 39.10
N SER A 511 25.43 18.44 40.36
CA SER A 511 24.72 17.78 41.54
C SER A 511 24.06 18.83 42.55
N ALA A 512 23.62 18.48 43.80
CA ALA A 512 22.58 19.23 44.61
C ALA A 512 22.70 19.36 46.19
N SER A 513 21.78 20.18 46.82
CA SER A 513 21.27 20.24 48.26
C SER A 513 21.49 21.49 49.19
N VAL A 514 20.71 21.60 50.30
CA VAL A 514 20.28 22.79 51.14
C VAL A 514 20.20 22.45 52.69
N ASN A 515 19.77 23.20 53.75
CA ASN A 515 19.25 24.57 54.13
C ASN A 515 19.77 24.94 55.60
N GLU A 516 19.33 25.83 56.54
CA GLU A 516 18.27 26.85 56.89
C GLU A 516 18.92 27.87 57.95
N ASP A 517 18.40 28.85 58.75
CA ASP A 517 17.15 29.66 58.97
C ASP A 517 17.47 31.07 59.63
N THR A 518 16.52 32.05 59.66
CA THR A 518 15.99 32.85 60.83
C THR A 518 15.12 34.09 60.43
N ASP A 519 15.50 35.34 60.79
CA ASP A 519 14.77 36.61 60.46
C ASP A 519 14.64 36.82 58.94
N PHE A 520 15.65 36.28 58.27
CA PHE A 520 15.74 36.07 56.86
C PHE A 520 15.66 34.56 56.64
N VAL A 521 14.83 34.09 55.72
CA VAL A 521 14.90 32.68 55.28
C VAL A 521 16.31 32.45 54.77
N THR A 522 17.03 31.51 55.38
CA THR A 522 18.44 31.29 55.04
C THR A 522 18.51 30.14 54.07
N LEU A 523 19.00 30.41 52.86
CA LEU A 523 19.22 29.41 51.85
C LEU A 523 20.69 28.95 51.92
N LYS A 524 20.91 27.65 52.12
CA LYS A 524 22.25 27.05 52.18
C LYS A 524 22.66 26.55 50.79
N LYS A 525 23.93 26.75 50.41
CA LYS A 525 24.50 26.11 49.21
C LYS A 525 25.93 25.69 49.52
N GLY A 526 26.13 24.40 49.77
CA GLY A 526 27.38 23.89 50.36
C GLY A 526 27.65 24.54 51.73
N ASP A 527 28.91 24.90 51.99
CA ASP A 527 29.33 25.47 53.28
C ASP A 527 28.98 26.96 53.48
N LYS A 528 28.27 27.59 52.52
CA LYS A 528 27.83 28.99 52.63
C LYS A 528 26.32 29.10 52.83
N LEU A 529 25.94 30.01 53.73
CA LEU A 529 24.57 30.35 54.12
C LEU A 529 24.25 31.77 53.63
N VAL A 530 23.12 31.97 52.96
CA VAL A 530 22.68 33.28 52.44
C VAL A 530 21.28 33.61 52.97
N LYS A 531 21.14 34.78 53.59
CA LYS A 531 19.91 35.23 54.26
C LYS A 531 19.06 36.12 53.34
N VAL A 532 17.79 35.74 53.08
CA VAL A 532 16.79 36.51 52.32
C VAL A 532 15.58 36.95 53.17
N HIS A 533 15.29 38.26 53.23
CA HIS A 533 14.31 38.83 54.16
C HIS A 533 12.84 38.53 53.78
N LYS A 534 12.02 38.09 54.74
CA LYS A 534 10.64 37.60 54.51
C LYS A 534 9.71 38.62 53.83
N SER A 535 9.95 39.92 54.00
CA SER A 535 9.13 40.98 53.37
C SER A 535 9.17 40.98 51.84
N ARG A 536 10.27 40.52 51.19
CA ARG A 536 10.34 40.43 49.72
C ARG A 536 9.40 39.36 49.15
N VAL A 537 9.22 38.25 49.87
CA VAL A 537 8.32 37.15 49.45
C VAL A 537 6.86 37.61 49.55
N SER A 538 6.49 38.21 50.70
CA SER A 538 5.13 38.72 50.94
C SER A 538 4.70 39.78 49.91
N HIS A 539 5.61 40.68 49.52
CA HIS A 539 5.34 41.73 48.53
C HIS A 539 5.01 41.19 47.12
N PHE A 540 5.52 40.00 46.74
CA PHE A 540 5.27 39.42 45.42
C PHE A 540 3.83 38.85 45.29
N LEU A 541 3.33 38.22 46.37
CA LEU A 541 1.98 37.68 46.46
C LEU A 541 0.91 38.77 46.49
N ASP A 542 1.11 39.82 47.31
CA ASP A 542 0.21 40.97 47.40
C ASP A 542 0.09 41.73 46.06
N ARG A 543 1.18 41.77 45.26
CA ARG A 543 1.17 42.34 43.91
C ARG A 543 0.27 41.57 42.94
N HIS A 544 0.23 40.24 43.04
CA HIS A 544 -0.62 39.38 42.21
C HIS A 544 -2.09 39.43 42.63
N TYR A 545 -2.38 39.42 43.94
CA TYR A 545 -3.73 39.59 44.46
C TYR A 545 -4.41 40.86 43.90
N LYS A 546 -3.67 41.98 43.88
CA LYS A 546 -4.13 43.26 43.31
C LYS A 546 -4.32 43.27 41.80
N ILE A 547 -3.70 42.35 41.06
CA ILE A 547 -3.92 42.16 39.61
C ILE A 547 -5.23 41.41 39.36
N VAL A 548 -5.47 40.30 40.07
CA VAL A 548 -6.73 39.53 39.99
C VAL A 548 -7.92 40.38 40.45
N GLU A 549 -7.77 41.16 41.52
CA GLU A 549 -8.79 42.11 41.98
C GLU A 549 -9.09 43.21 40.95
N LYS A 550 -8.08 43.67 40.19
CA LYS A 550 -8.27 44.60 39.06
C LYS A 550 -9.04 43.95 37.91
N ILE A 551 -8.66 42.75 37.49
CA ILE A 551 -9.25 42.04 36.33
C ILE A 551 -10.74 41.74 36.57
N THR A 552 -11.08 41.27 37.78
CA THR A 552 -12.48 41.03 38.16
C THR A 552 -13.32 42.31 38.11
N LYS A 553 -12.80 43.44 38.61
CA LYS A 553 -13.44 44.77 38.62
C LYS A 553 -13.42 45.52 37.28
N ALA A 554 -12.60 45.14 36.31
CA ALA A 554 -12.28 45.94 35.10
C ALA A 554 -13.44 46.23 34.13
N THR A 555 -14.62 45.64 34.30
CA THR A 555 -15.81 45.98 33.48
C THR A 555 -17.09 45.72 34.28
N PRO A 556 -17.94 46.74 34.53
CA PRO A 556 -19.23 46.55 35.17
C PRO A 556 -20.14 45.63 34.35
N MET A 557 -20.89 44.74 35.02
CA MET A 557 -21.78 43.78 34.36
C MET A 557 -22.85 44.46 33.47
N GLY A 558 -23.26 45.70 33.78
CA GLY A 558 -24.18 46.48 32.95
C GLY A 558 -23.65 46.69 31.52
N ALA A 559 -22.45 47.25 31.37
CA ALA A 559 -21.83 47.49 30.06
C ALA A 559 -21.69 46.21 29.23
N VAL A 560 -21.34 45.09 29.86
CA VAL A 560 -21.25 43.78 29.17
C VAL A 560 -22.63 43.28 28.71
N ILE A 561 -23.69 43.55 29.46
CA ILE A 561 -25.07 43.24 29.06
C ILE A 561 -25.53 44.14 27.91
N ASP A 562 -25.19 45.43 27.95
CA ASP A 562 -25.59 46.41 26.94
C ASP A 562 -24.90 46.16 25.59
N ASP A 563 -23.61 45.80 25.58
CA ASP A 563 -22.91 45.31 24.38
C ASP A 563 -23.62 44.09 23.76
N PHE A 564 -24.02 43.11 24.60
CA PHE A 564 -24.74 41.92 24.13
C PHE A 564 -26.18 42.22 23.68
N TYR A 565 -26.80 43.28 24.18
CA TYR A 565 -28.08 43.80 23.68
C TYR A 565 -27.92 44.42 22.31
N ASN A 566 -26.93 45.30 22.14
CA ASN A 566 -26.69 46.08 20.93
C ASN A 566 -25.95 45.32 19.82
N SER A 567 -25.38 44.15 20.11
CA SER A 567 -24.69 43.34 19.10
C SER A 567 -25.63 42.67 18.09
N ASP A 568 -25.38 42.96 16.82
CA ASP A 568 -25.99 42.37 15.62
C ASP A 568 -25.38 41.02 15.18
N ALA A 569 -24.38 40.50 15.91
CA ALA A 569 -23.66 39.30 15.49
C ALA A 569 -24.60 38.08 15.33
N PRO A 570 -24.40 37.19 14.34
CA PRO A 570 -25.40 36.21 13.91
C PRO A 570 -25.95 35.32 15.03
N GLN A 571 -25.11 34.93 15.99
CA GLN A 571 -25.47 34.11 17.16
C GLN A 571 -26.51 34.76 18.10
N PHE A 572 -26.64 36.09 18.07
CA PHE A 572 -27.60 36.86 18.86
C PHE A 572 -28.89 37.20 18.10
N LYS A 573 -28.94 36.96 16.78
CA LYS A 573 -30.09 37.26 15.94
C LYS A 573 -31.29 36.39 16.34
N GLY A 574 -32.45 37.02 16.56
CA GLY A 574 -33.66 36.34 17.06
C GLY A 574 -33.63 35.87 18.52
N LYS A 575 -32.59 36.22 19.32
CA LYS A 575 -32.55 35.89 20.75
C LYS A 575 -33.19 37.01 21.59
N SER A 576 -34.02 36.64 22.57
CA SER A 576 -34.67 37.60 23.48
C SER A 576 -33.66 38.33 24.38
N LYS A 577 -34.01 39.52 24.89
CA LYS A 577 -33.17 40.26 25.86
C LYS A 577 -32.81 39.40 27.08
N ALA A 578 -33.74 38.59 27.59
CA ALA A 578 -33.46 37.66 28.68
C ALA A 578 -32.35 36.64 28.32
N LYS A 579 -32.35 36.10 27.09
CA LYS A 579 -31.31 35.16 26.64
C LYS A 579 -29.97 35.85 26.35
N LYS A 580 -29.98 37.03 25.69
CA LYS A 580 -28.78 37.88 25.53
C LYS A 580 -28.14 38.21 26.89
N ARG A 581 -28.94 38.52 27.92
CA ARG A 581 -28.45 38.76 29.30
C ARG A 581 -27.81 37.53 29.94
N GLN A 582 -28.42 36.34 29.79
CA GLN A 582 -27.79 35.08 30.25
C GLN A 582 -26.44 34.83 29.56
N MET A 583 -26.35 35.10 28.25
CA MET A 583 -25.10 34.94 27.48
C MET A 583 -24.03 35.95 27.91
N ALA A 584 -24.38 37.19 28.22
CA ALA A 584 -23.46 38.20 28.75
C ALA A 584 -22.90 37.81 30.13
N ILE A 585 -23.78 37.34 31.03
CA ILE A 585 -23.37 36.85 32.37
C ILE A 585 -22.47 35.62 32.23
N ALA A 586 -22.83 34.65 31.39
CA ALA A 586 -22.01 33.47 31.13
C ALA A 586 -20.65 33.82 30.52
N ALA A 587 -20.58 34.78 29.59
CA ALA A 587 -19.32 35.25 29.02
C ALA A 587 -18.43 36.00 30.03
N LYS A 588 -19.03 36.77 30.96
CA LYS A 588 -18.28 37.43 32.05
C LYS A 588 -17.80 36.43 33.11
N LEU A 589 -18.58 35.38 33.41
CA LEU A 589 -18.18 34.28 34.30
C LEU A 589 -17.09 33.41 33.68
N SER A 590 -17.22 33.03 32.41
CA SER A 590 -16.18 32.34 31.65
C SER A 590 -14.87 33.14 31.61
N LYS A 591 -14.94 34.48 31.48
CA LYS A 591 -13.78 35.38 31.62
C LYS A 591 -13.24 35.52 33.05
N MET A 592 -13.96 35.05 34.06
CA MET A 592 -13.48 34.98 35.44
C MET A 592 -12.84 33.61 35.69
N ASP A 593 -13.37 32.53 35.12
CA ASP A 593 -12.70 31.22 35.07
C ASP A 593 -11.36 31.32 34.29
N GLU A 594 -11.35 31.90 33.09
CA GLU A 594 -10.12 32.21 32.31
C GLU A 594 -9.09 33.06 33.10
N ALA A 595 -9.53 33.83 34.10
CA ALA A 595 -8.66 34.63 34.97
C ALA A 595 -8.29 33.92 36.29
N VAL A 596 -8.96 32.83 36.63
CA VAL A 596 -8.58 31.90 37.71
C VAL A 596 -7.51 30.93 37.20
N HIS A 597 -7.67 30.41 35.97
CA HIS A 597 -6.75 29.53 35.24
C HIS A 597 -5.41 30.22 34.89
N GLN A 598 -4.68 30.64 35.91
CA GLN A 598 -3.37 31.30 35.78
C GLN A 598 -2.25 30.28 36.05
N PHE A 599 -1.46 30.03 35.01
CA PHE A 599 -0.24 29.22 35.09
C PHE A 599 0.86 29.97 35.83
N MET A 600 1.55 29.27 36.73
CA MET A 600 2.63 29.78 37.56
C MET A 600 3.74 28.74 37.66
N THR A 601 4.99 29.21 37.66
CA THR A 601 6.16 28.38 37.93
C THR A 601 6.58 28.59 39.39
N GLY A 602 6.49 27.53 40.20
CA GLY A 602 7.03 27.52 41.55
C GLY A 602 8.44 26.95 41.55
N HIS A 603 9.43 27.72 42.00
CA HIS A 603 10.80 27.22 42.22
C HIS A 603 10.99 26.77 43.69
N ASP A 604 11.87 25.80 43.91
CA ASP A 604 12.21 25.24 45.24
C ASP A 604 11.01 24.64 46.04
N VAL A 605 9.93 24.21 45.36
CA VAL A 605 8.68 23.76 45.98
C VAL A 605 8.82 22.40 46.66
N THR A 606 8.39 22.28 47.92
CA THR A 606 8.30 20.99 48.63
C THR A 606 6.86 20.49 48.68
N PHE A 607 6.61 19.29 48.17
CA PHE A 607 5.30 18.63 48.17
C PHE A 607 5.42 17.18 48.67
N GLY A 608 4.55 16.78 49.60
CA GLY A 608 4.56 15.42 50.18
C GLY A 608 5.84 15.06 50.96
N GLY A 609 6.68 16.04 51.31
CA GLY A 609 8.00 15.83 51.92
C GLY A 609 9.15 15.69 50.91
N GLN A 610 8.87 15.66 49.60
CA GLN A 610 9.86 15.69 48.53
C GLN A 610 9.99 17.11 47.96
N LYS A 611 11.22 17.54 47.68
CA LYS A 611 11.51 18.85 47.06
C LYS A 611 11.64 18.72 45.54
N TYR A 612 11.15 19.73 44.84
CA TYR A 612 11.20 19.90 43.39
C TYR A 612 11.80 21.28 43.12
N ASP A 613 12.84 21.35 42.30
CA ASP A 613 13.54 22.62 42.05
C ASP A 613 12.70 23.56 41.16
N GLU A 614 11.81 22.99 40.34
CA GLU A 614 10.81 23.68 39.55
C GLU A 614 9.53 22.82 39.47
N MET A 615 8.37 23.46 39.61
CA MET A 615 7.03 22.84 39.61
C MET A 615 6.06 23.80 38.91
N GLU A 616 5.59 23.45 37.72
CA GLU A 616 4.52 24.22 37.07
C GLU A 616 3.18 23.86 37.72
N ILE A 617 2.44 24.90 38.09
CA ILE A 617 1.13 24.79 38.74
C ILE A 617 0.13 25.72 38.04
N GLU A 618 -1.12 25.30 38.01
CA GLU A 618 -2.25 26.09 37.53
C GLU A 618 -3.12 26.45 38.73
N VAL A 619 -3.40 27.74 38.94
CA VAL A 619 -4.44 28.14 39.89
C VAL A 619 -5.80 27.71 39.31
N THR A 620 -6.59 26.97 40.09
CA THR A 620 -7.89 26.41 39.67
C THR A 620 -9.05 26.87 40.57
N GLY A 621 -8.78 27.73 41.56
CA GLY A 621 -9.80 28.36 42.39
C GLY A 621 -9.19 29.34 43.40
N VAL A 622 -9.96 30.36 43.80
CA VAL A 622 -9.53 31.37 44.79
C VAL A 622 -10.63 31.62 45.80
N ASP A 623 -10.37 31.33 47.07
CA ASP A 623 -11.18 31.73 48.22
C ASP A 623 -10.65 33.05 48.79
N ASN A 624 -11.23 34.14 48.32
CA ASN A 624 -10.90 35.49 48.75
C ASN A 624 -11.31 35.79 50.21
N ALA A 625 -12.24 35.03 50.81
CA ALA A 625 -12.66 35.24 52.19
C ALA A 625 -11.62 34.68 53.18
N ASN A 626 -11.02 33.53 52.87
CA ASN A 626 -10.04 32.86 53.74
C ASN A 626 -8.59 32.96 53.25
N ARG A 627 -8.31 33.71 52.16
CA ARG A 627 -7.00 33.82 51.49
C ARG A 627 -6.38 32.45 51.15
N LYS A 628 -7.18 31.61 50.49
CA LYS A 628 -6.75 30.29 49.99
C LYS A 628 -6.85 30.21 48.48
N TYR A 629 -5.98 29.39 47.91
CA TYR A 629 -5.91 29.08 46.49
C TYR A 629 -6.04 27.56 46.33
N ASN A 630 -6.78 27.11 45.33
CA ASN A 630 -6.65 25.74 44.82
C ASN A 630 -5.65 25.78 43.67
N ILE A 631 -4.66 24.91 43.70
CA ILE A 631 -3.67 24.75 42.62
C ILE A 631 -3.70 23.31 42.11
N MET A 632 -3.55 23.11 40.81
CA MET A 632 -3.34 21.81 40.17
C MET A 632 -1.89 21.72 39.68
N ILE A 633 -1.22 20.60 39.97
CA ILE A 633 0.19 20.40 39.57
C ILE A 633 0.23 19.90 38.12
N LEU A 634 1.07 20.53 37.29
CA LEU A 634 1.26 20.21 35.87
C LEU A 634 2.60 19.52 35.60
N THR A 635 3.65 19.90 36.31
CA THR A 635 4.94 19.19 36.30
C THR A 635 5.49 19.07 37.74
N PRO A 636 6.22 17.99 38.09
CA PRO A 636 6.59 16.86 37.24
C PRO A 636 5.46 15.82 37.11
N LYS A 637 5.66 14.85 36.21
CA LYS A 637 4.64 13.95 35.67
C LYS A 637 3.99 13.04 36.73
N GLU A 638 4.70 12.73 37.80
CA GLU A 638 4.28 11.86 38.91
C GLU A 638 3.27 12.54 39.86
N LEU A 639 3.14 13.86 39.74
CA LEU A 639 2.20 14.69 40.49
C LEU A 639 1.09 15.28 39.62
N PHE A 640 1.13 15.06 38.29
CA PHE A 640 0.20 15.64 37.33
C PHE A 640 -1.28 15.45 37.72
N GLY A 641 -2.05 16.53 37.66
CA GLY A 641 -3.49 16.54 37.95
C GLY A 641 -3.85 16.47 39.44
N LYS A 642 -2.88 16.42 40.37
CA LYS A 642 -3.18 16.54 41.81
C LYS A 642 -3.53 17.97 42.16
N THR A 643 -4.71 18.16 42.76
CA THR A 643 -5.20 19.46 43.23
C THR A 643 -4.97 19.63 44.73
N VAL A 644 -4.49 20.81 45.14
CA VAL A 644 -4.02 21.12 46.50
C VAL A 644 -4.56 22.48 46.94
N ALA A 645 -5.02 22.59 48.19
CA ALA A 645 -5.41 23.86 48.78
C ALA A 645 -4.24 24.50 49.56
N VAL A 646 -3.83 25.71 49.16
CA VAL A 646 -2.71 26.48 49.75
C VAL A 646 -3.22 27.79 50.34
N SER A 647 -2.69 28.17 51.51
CA SER A 647 -3.02 29.44 52.19
C SER A 647 -1.81 30.36 52.23
N SER A 648 -1.98 31.66 51.94
CA SER A 648 -0.91 32.64 52.18
C SER A 648 -0.81 32.95 53.68
N LYS A 649 0.35 32.66 54.29
CA LYS A 649 0.77 33.14 55.61
C LYS A 649 2.17 33.75 55.51
#